data_AF-A0A812ZN57-F1
#
_entry.id   AF-A0A812ZN57-F1
#
_cell.length_a   1.000
_cell.length_b   1.000
_cell.length_c   1.000
_cell.angle_alpha   90.00
_cell.angle_beta   90.00
_cell.angle_gamma   90.00
#
_symmetry.space_group_name_H-M   'P 1'
#
loop_
_entity.id
_entity.type
_entity.pdbx_description
1 polymer ?
#
loop_
_entity_poly.entity_id
_entity_poly.type
_entity_poly.pdbx_seq_one_letter_code
_entity_poly.pdbx_strand_id
1 'polypeptide(L)'
;MTTCISAIEVNDIRFPTSRFLHGSDAMNPDPDYSAAYCTIRTSDDTLYGCGLTFTIGRGTELCVAAIQALAPRVIGLKLDDIEADLAGFWRSIVGDSQLRWLGPEKGVVHLAAAAVVNGVWDLLAKRADKPLWRYLTDMSPEQLVSAVDFTNIRDVMDADRALDILKQQLPHKEARIQELARIGHPAYTTSAGWLGYPDEQIEKLARQAAAEGWRAIKIKVGRDLQDDIRRCALIRKILGDDLLLMIDANQVWEVDQAIDWVNTLAPYKPHWIEEPINPDDILGHARIKQAVAPIKVATGEHCHNRIMFKQFLQADAIDFVQIDACRLGGVNEVLAVLLMAAAYDKPVCPHAGGVGLCEYVQHLSYFDTIAISGGNNGQMIEHAGHLHEHFIDPIRISNGHYVMPELPGYSVEMHAESIRTYEFPNGSDYGWLSPADKVLYRDYLPPDLTPMLTTHQIDASIVVQAAPTVDESRFLLKLAEASNTIAGVVGWVDMTSAEAVNDLEALSEHTAFLGIRPMIQDIEDRDWMLSDVLHPSFKKLQSLQLTFDALVTPVHLSYLLELLHRYPDMKTVIDHGAKPDIAAGNFQLWTKDMKLIAEQTNAYCKVSGLITEAGPKWCDEDIYPVMDQLYNWFGPRRLIWGSDWPVLNLAGNYDRWWRCMSHWLEQFPQEERDQIMGTNAAEFYLSTQGIGRATAAAFHANGACVIATDINPELLAALQNEFPDMRCEQMDVTSSVDISAVASKYPDIDILFNCAGFVDHGSLLETEEDALSRSFDLNVISMYRTIKQWLPNMLSKGRGSIVNMSSVASSVSGVPDRFIYGTTKAAVIGLTRSIAADFVQHAEIAALAVYLASDEASFTTGTTHVIDGGWSN
;
A
#
# COMPACT_ATOMS: atom_id res chain seq x y z
N MET A 1 -15.29 -25.38 35.88
CA MET A 1 -16.32 -26.02 35.03
C MET A 1 -15.60 -26.61 33.83
N THR A 2 -16.02 -27.75 33.29
CA THR A 2 -15.36 -28.29 32.09
C THR A 2 -15.70 -27.41 30.88
N THR A 3 -14.69 -26.88 30.21
CA THR A 3 -14.87 -26.04 29.02
C THR A 3 -15.34 -26.90 27.84
N CYS A 4 -16.47 -26.52 27.23
CA CYS A 4 -17.00 -27.18 26.04
C CYS A 4 -17.08 -26.21 24.87
N ILE A 5 -17.03 -26.74 23.64
CA ILE A 5 -17.23 -25.96 22.43
C ILE A 5 -18.71 -25.56 22.35
N SER A 6 -18.99 -24.27 22.28
CA SER A 6 -20.34 -23.70 22.33
C SER A 6 -20.89 -23.33 20.96
N ALA A 7 -20.03 -22.87 20.05
CA ALA A 7 -20.41 -22.49 18.69
C ALA A 7 -19.21 -22.56 17.74
N ILE A 8 -19.50 -22.61 16.44
CA ILE A 8 -18.51 -22.37 15.37
C ILE A 8 -19.10 -21.29 14.46
N GLU A 9 -18.45 -20.13 14.45
CA GLU A 9 -18.71 -19.04 13.51
C GLU A 9 -17.87 -19.29 12.25
N VAL A 10 -18.42 -19.00 11.07
CA VAL A 10 -17.74 -19.27 9.79
C VAL A 10 -17.92 -18.08 8.85
N ASN A 11 -16.84 -17.60 8.26
CA ASN A 11 -16.81 -16.46 7.35
C ASN A 11 -16.18 -16.87 6.00
N ASP A 12 -16.73 -16.33 4.92
CA ASP A 12 -16.14 -16.37 3.58
C ASP A 12 -15.30 -15.10 3.42
N ILE A 13 -13.97 -15.19 3.45
CA ILE A 13 -13.08 -14.03 3.38
C ILE A 13 -12.32 -14.07 2.07
N ARG A 14 -12.37 -13.00 1.27
CA ARG A 14 -11.71 -12.92 -0.05
C ARG A 14 -10.93 -11.64 -0.21
N PHE A 15 -9.63 -11.77 -0.45
CA PHE A 15 -8.73 -10.67 -0.75
C PHE A 15 -8.61 -10.50 -2.26
N PRO A 16 -8.70 -9.27 -2.79
CA PRO A 16 -8.70 -9.00 -4.23
C PRO A 16 -7.28 -9.03 -4.82
N THR A 17 -6.49 -10.08 -4.53
CA THR A 17 -5.09 -10.21 -4.97
C THR A 17 -4.95 -10.25 -6.49
N SER A 18 -5.99 -10.64 -7.22
CA SER A 18 -6.01 -10.63 -8.69
C SER A 18 -5.83 -9.24 -9.29
N ARG A 19 -6.20 -8.16 -8.56
CA ARG A 19 -6.02 -6.76 -9.02
C ARG A 19 -4.57 -6.43 -9.36
N PHE A 20 -3.63 -7.06 -8.67
CA PHE A 20 -2.19 -6.83 -8.81
C PHE A 20 -1.44 -8.09 -9.26
N LEU A 21 -2.17 -9.14 -9.64
CA LEU A 21 -1.63 -10.45 -10.07
C LEU A 21 -0.68 -11.10 -9.04
N HIS A 22 -0.81 -10.76 -7.75
CA HIS A 22 -0.11 -11.46 -6.67
C HIS A 22 -0.58 -12.92 -6.65
N GLY A 23 0.36 -13.86 -6.54
CA GLY A 23 0.04 -15.29 -6.59
C GLY A 23 -0.14 -15.86 -8.00
N SER A 24 -0.09 -15.05 -9.06
CA SER A 24 -0.32 -15.54 -10.43
C SER A 24 0.74 -16.55 -10.88
N ASP A 25 0.26 -17.67 -11.42
CA ASP A 25 1.07 -18.76 -11.94
C ASP A 25 0.53 -19.31 -13.29
N ALA A 26 1.10 -20.41 -13.77
CA ALA A 26 0.78 -20.96 -15.09
C ALA A 26 -0.62 -21.57 -15.16
N MET A 27 -1.13 -22.10 -14.04
CA MET A 27 -2.45 -22.71 -13.89
C MET A 27 -3.49 -21.71 -13.37
N ASN A 28 -3.09 -20.86 -12.43
CA ASN A 28 -3.94 -19.90 -11.72
C ASN A 28 -3.54 -18.47 -12.12
N PRO A 29 -4.06 -17.90 -13.22
CA PRO A 29 -3.61 -16.61 -13.71
C PRO A 29 -4.09 -15.42 -12.87
N ASP A 30 -5.22 -15.55 -12.19
CA ASP A 30 -5.95 -14.47 -11.50
C ASP A 30 -6.49 -14.90 -10.12
N PRO A 31 -5.65 -15.42 -9.20
CA PRO A 31 -6.13 -15.88 -7.91
C PRO A 31 -6.56 -14.71 -7.02
N ASP A 32 -7.73 -14.84 -6.39
CA ASP A 32 -8.15 -14.01 -5.26
C ASP A 32 -7.96 -14.81 -3.98
N TYR A 33 -6.85 -14.60 -3.29
CA TYR A 33 -6.51 -15.35 -2.08
C TYR A 33 -7.66 -15.24 -1.09
N SER A 34 -8.17 -16.39 -0.64
CA SER A 34 -9.40 -16.48 0.11
C SER A 34 -9.27 -17.50 1.23
N ALA A 35 -9.97 -17.26 2.33
CA ALA A 35 -10.02 -18.13 3.48
C ALA A 35 -11.48 -18.48 3.80
N ALA A 36 -11.77 -19.77 3.89
CA ALA A 36 -12.94 -20.22 4.65
C ALA A 36 -12.51 -20.27 6.12
N TYR A 37 -12.78 -19.17 6.82
CA TYR A 37 -12.32 -18.90 8.18
C TYR A 37 -13.37 -19.34 9.20
N CYS A 38 -12.95 -19.92 10.32
CA CYS A 38 -13.85 -20.30 11.40
C CYS A 38 -13.31 -19.93 12.79
N THR A 39 -14.21 -19.49 13.66
CA THR A 39 -13.96 -19.21 15.07
C THR A 39 -14.71 -20.22 15.93
N ILE A 40 -13.98 -21.04 16.68
CA ILE A 40 -14.50 -22.05 17.59
C ILE A 40 -14.66 -21.42 18.97
N ARG A 41 -15.89 -21.09 19.34
CA ARG A 41 -16.25 -20.51 20.64
C ARG A 41 -16.37 -21.61 21.69
N THR A 42 -16.09 -21.25 22.94
CA THR A 42 -16.30 -22.17 24.07
C THR A 42 -17.33 -21.63 25.07
N SER A 43 -17.63 -22.42 26.09
CA SER A 43 -18.43 -21.98 27.25
C SER A 43 -17.71 -20.94 28.12
N ASP A 44 -16.42 -20.71 27.87
CA ASP A 44 -15.63 -19.63 28.44
C ASP A 44 -15.45 -18.57 27.34
N ASP A 45 -16.08 -17.41 27.50
CA ASP A 45 -16.08 -16.34 26.49
C ASP A 45 -14.67 -15.77 26.22
N THR A 46 -13.71 -16.03 27.12
CA THR A 46 -12.32 -15.58 26.96
C THR A 46 -11.44 -16.55 26.18
N LEU A 47 -11.94 -17.76 25.90
CA LEU A 47 -11.18 -18.81 25.24
C LEU A 47 -11.89 -19.27 23.96
N TYR A 48 -11.23 -19.06 22.82
CA TYR A 48 -11.68 -19.47 21.50
C TYR A 48 -10.49 -19.91 20.63
N GLY A 49 -10.78 -20.69 19.58
CA GLY A 49 -9.80 -21.09 18.58
C GLY A 49 -10.14 -20.54 17.20
N CYS A 50 -9.12 -20.29 16.39
CA CYS A 50 -9.24 -19.79 15.02
C CYS A 50 -8.64 -20.79 14.04
N GLY A 51 -9.39 -21.09 12.99
CA GLY A 51 -9.01 -22.05 11.96
C GLY A 51 -9.36 -21.53 10.58
N LEU A 52 -8.55 -21.83 9.56
CA LEU A 52 -8.88 -21.52 8.18
C LEU A 52 -8.43 -22.63 7.23
N THR A 53 -9.08 -22.65 6.07
CA THR A 53 -8.53 -23.32 4.88
C THR A 53 -8.42 -22.33 3.74
N PHE A 54 -7.33 -22.43 3.00
CA PHE A 54 -7.01 -21.57 1.88
C PHE A 54 -7.72 -22.00 0.59
N THR A 55 -8.11 -21.00 -0.19
CA THR A 55 -8.70 -21.11 -1.53
C THR A 55 -8.33 -19.85 -2.34
N ILE A 56 -8.67 -19.82 -3.64
CA ILE A 56 -8.32 -18.71 -4.55
C ILE A 56 -9.55 -18.01 -5.15
N GLY A 57 -10.61 -17.83 -4.37
CA GLY A 57 -11.79 -17.03 -4.73
C GLY A 57 -13.05 -17.87 -4.87
N ARG A 58 -13.42 -18.22 -6.11
CA ARG A 58 -14.62 -19.05 -6.37
C ARG A 58 -14.45 -20.44 -5.73
N GLY A 59 -15.47 -20.92 -5.02
CA GLY A 59 -15.45 -22.19 -4.30
C GLY A 59 -15.17 -22.05 -2.80
N THR A 60 -14.77 -20.87 -2.32
CA THR A 60 -14.66 -20.58 -0.88
C THR A 60 -15.98 -20.84 -0.16
N GLU A 61 -17.09 -20.47 -0.80
CA GLU A 61 -18.45 -20.67 -0.28
C GLU A 61 -18.79 -22.15 -0.07
N LEU A 62 -18.19 -23.06 -0.86
CA LEU A 62 -18.37 -24.50 -0.70
C LEU A 62 -17.61 -25.01 0.53
N CYS A 63 -16.41 -24.48 0.79
CA CYS A 63 -15.65 -24.80 2.00
C CYS A 63 -16.37 -24.28 3.25
N VAL A 64 -16.90 -23.05 3.20
CA VAL A 64 -17.74 -22.49 4.28
C VAL A 64 -18.95 -23.38 4.56
N ALA A 65 -19.70 -23.79 3.53
CA ALA A 65 -20.84 -24.69 3.70
C ALA A 65 -20.43 -26.06 4.28
N ALA A 66 -19.27 -26.59 3.89
CA ALA A 66 -18.74 -27.83 4.44
C ALA A 66 -18.31 -27.71 5.91
N ILE A 67 -17.70 -26.58 6.32
CA ILE A 67 -17.39 -26.30 7.73
C ILE A 67 -18.70 -26.23 8.54
N GLN A 68 -19.71 -25.53 8.03
CA GLN A 68 -21.04 -25.47 8.66
C GLN A 68 -21.68 -26.85 8.80
N ALA A 69 -21.50 -27.74 7.82
CA ALA A 69 -21.98 -29.12 7.88
C ALA A 69 -21.23 -29.98 8.92
N LEU A 70 -19.96 -29.66 9.20
CA LEU A 70 -19.15 -30.32 10.23
C LEU A 70 -19.46 -29.81 11.64
N ALA A 71 -19.88 -28.54 11.79
CA ALA A 71 -20.05 -27.89 13.09
C ALA A 71 -20.90 -28.66 14.12
N PRO A 72 -22.06 -29.27 13.76
CA PRO A 72 -22.86 -30.04 14.71
C PRO A 72 -22.16 -31.24 15.35
N ARG A 73 -21.05 -31.72 14.77
CA ARG A 73 -20.24 -32.81 15.32
C ARG A 73 -19.26 -32.35 16.40
N VAL A 74 -18.96 -31.06 16.41
CA VAL A 74 -17.94 -30.45 17.27
C VAL A 74 -18.58 -29.69 18.43
N ILE A 75 -19.72 -29.04 18.18
CA ILE A 75 -20.47 -28.32 19.20
C ILE A 75 -20.91 -29.28 20.31
N GLY A 76 -20.62 -28.91 21.56
CA GLY A 76 -20.90 -29.69 22.76
C GLY A 76 -19.76 -30.61 23.20
N LEU A 77 -18.72 -30.82 22.38
CA LEU A 77 -17.54 -31.57 22.79
C LEU A 77 -16.78 -30.83 23.90
N LYS A 78 -16.23 -31.59 24.85
CA LYS A 78 -15.40 -31.06 25.94
C LYS A 78 -13.95 -31.07 25.51
N LEU A 79 -13.21 -30.00 25.83
CA LEU A 79 -11.80 -29.91 25.46
C LEU A 79 -10.95 -31.00 26.11
N ASP A 80 -11.27 -31.39 27.34
CA ASP A 80 -10.58 -32.48 28.05
C ASP A 80 -10.76 -33.84 27.35
N ASP A 81 -11.93 -34.10 26.77
CA ASP A 81 -12.21 -35.35 26.04
C ASP A 81 -11.47 -35.36 24.69
N ILE A 82 -11.34 -34.19 24.04
CA ILE A 82 -10.59 -34.04 22.80
C ILE A 82 -9.09 -34.27 23.04
N GLU A 83 -8.50 -33.65 24.05
CA GLU A 83 -7.07 -33.85 24.38
C GLU A 83 -6.75 -35.28 24.81
N ALA A 84 -7.71 -35.98 25.43
CA ALA A 84 -7.53 -37.36 25.85
C ALA A 84 -7.51 -38.37 24.68
N ASP A 85 -8.12 -38.05 23.53
CA ASP A 85 -8.14 -38.90 22.32
C ASP A 85 -8.10 -38.05 21.03
N LEU A 86 -6.96 -37.41 20.79
CA LEU A 86 -6.74 -36.53 19.63
C LEU A 86 -7.00 -37.24 18.29
N ALA A 87 -6.55 -38.49 18.13
CA ALA A 87 -6.84 -39.27 16.93
C ALA A 87 -8.32 -39.70 16.86
N GLY A 88 -9.00 -39.92 17.98
CA GLY A 88 -10.45 -40.12 18.04
C GLY A 88 -11.24 -38.90 17.62
N PHE A 89 -10.87 -37.71 18.08
CA PHE A 89 -11.43 -36.45 17.61
C PHE A 89 -11.27 -36.32 16.10
N TRP A 90 -10.04 -36.49 15.59
CA TRP A 90 -9.78 -36.42 14.15
C TRP A 90 -10.64 -37.40 13.33
N ARG A 91 -10.70 -38.67 13.75
CA ARG A 91 -11.55 -39.70 13.13
C ARG A 91 -13.04 -39.36 13.19
N SER A 92 -13.49 -38.66 14.23
CA SER A 92 -14.90 -38.23 14.35
C SER A 92 -15.29 -37.17 13.31
N ILE A 93 -14.32 -36.38 12.85
CA ILE A 93 -14.49 -35.36 11.81
C ILE A 93 -14.45 -36.01 10.42
N VAL A 94 -13.38 -36.74 10.10
CA VAL A 94 -13.16 -37.26 8.73
C VAL A 94 -13.80 -38.63 8.47
N GLY A 95 -14.15 -39.36 9.53
CA GLY A 95 -14.62 -40.74 9.48
C GLY A 95 -16.13 -40.90 9.34
N ASP A 96 -16.90 -39.81 9.33
CA ASP A 96 -18.34 -39.89 9.09
C ASP A 96 -18.62 -40.49 7.72
N SER A 97 -19.33 -41.61 7.67
CA SER A 97 -19.54 -42.33 6.40
C SER A 97 -20.22 -41.53 5.30
N GLN A 98 -21.10 -40.58 5.62
CA GLN A 98 -21.83 -39.79 4.63
C GLN A 98 -20.95 -38.66 4.10
N LEU A 99 -20.27 -37.92 4.98
CA LEU A 99 -19.35 -36.85 4.58
C LEU A 99 -18.10 -37.42 3.90
N ARG A 100 -17.60 -38.56 4.38
CA ARG A 100 -16.49 -39.30 3.79
C ARG A 100 -16.79 -39.75 2.36
N TRP A 101 -18.06 -39.97 2.00
CA TRP A 101 -18.46 -40.29 0.62
C TRP A 101 -18.19 -39.15 -0.38
N LEU A 102 -18.08 -37.90 0.11
CA LEU A 102 -17.82 -36.72 -0.71
C LEU A 102 -16.33 -36.48 -0.97
N GLY A 103 -15.44 -37.19 -0.26
CA GLY A 103 -13.98 -37.17 -0.46
C GLY A 103 -13.51 -38.49 -1.07
N PRO A 104 -13.13 -39.50 -0.25
CA PRO A 104 -12.74 -39.45 1.17
C PRO A 104 -11.35 -38.82 1.36
N GLU A 105 -11.16 -38.08 2.46
CA GLU A 105 -9.88 -37.45 2.81
C GLU A 105 -9.25 -36.71 1.60
N LYS A 106 -10.06 -35.92 0.88
CA LYS A 106 -9.66 -35.06 -0.24
C LYS A 106 -10.72 -33.99 -0.54
N GLY A 107 -10.31 -32.93 -1.24
CA GLY A 107 -11.21 -31.90 -1.75
C GLY A 107 -11.92 -31.09 -0.66
N VAL A 108 -13.05 -30.48 -1.01
CA VAL A 108 -13.78 -29.50 -0.17
C VAL A 108 -14.06 -30.01 1.24
N VAL A 109 -14.50 -31.26 1.40
CA VAL A 109 -14.83 -31.80 2.73
C VAL A 109 -13.60 -31.96 3.64
N HIS A 110 -12.43 -32.20 3.04
CA HIS A 110 -11.18 -32.37 3.78
C HIS A 110 -10.51 -31.02 4.09
N LEU A 111 -10.63 -30.05 3.18
CA LEU A 111 -10.28 -28.65 3.44
C LEU A 111 -11.09 -28.09 4.62
N ALA A 112 -12.40 -28.33 4.63
CA ALA A 112 -13.26 -27.96 5.75
C ALA A 112 -12.88 -28.67 7.05
N ALA A 113 -12.52 -29.96 6.99
CA ALA A 113 -12.01 -30.69 8.14
C ALA A 113 -10.70 -30.07 8.66
N ALA A 114 -9.80 -29.64 7.78
CA ALA A 114 -8.55 -28.98 8.14
C ALA A 114 -8.78 -27.68 8.92
N ALA A 115 -9.67 -26.81 8.44
CA ALA A 115 -10.03 -25.56 9.13
C ALA A 115 -10.53 -25.84 10.55
N VAL A 116 -11.45 -26.79 10.71
CA VAL A 116 -12.01 -27.16 12.03
C VAL A 116 -10.96 -27.80 12.94
N VAL A 117 -10.18 -28.76 12.44
CA VAL A 117 -9.14 -29.44 13.21
C VAL A 117 -8.08 -28.45 13.67
N ASN A 118 -7.58 -27.60 12.77
CA ASN A 118 -6.59 -26.58 13.11
C ASN A 118 -7.14 -25.54 14.07
N GLY A 119 -8.42 -25.14 13.95
CA GLY A 119 -9.07 -24.27 14.93
C GLY A 119 -9.13 -24.88 16.33
N VAL A 120 -9.29 -26.21 16.43
CA VAL A 120 -9.20 -26.90 17.73
C VAL A 120 -7.76 -26.93 18.23
N TRP A 121 -6.76 -27.15 17.37
CA TRP A 121 -5.35 -27.08 17.79
C TRP A 121 -4.94 -25.68 18.26
N ASP A 122 -5.40 -24.62 17.61
CA ASP A 122 -5.25 -23.23 18.06
C ASP A 122 -5.85 -23.04 19.46
N LEU A 123 -7.09 -23.52 19.66
CA LEU A 123 -7.79 -23.48 20.95
C LEU A 123 -7.02 -24.20 22.06
N LEU A 124 -6.48 -25.39 21.79
CA LEU A 124 -5.72 -26.17 22.77
C LEU A 124 -4.39 -25.48 23.11
N ALA A 125 -3.70 -24.93 22.12
CA ALA A 125 -2.46 -24.18 22.31
C ALA A 125 -2.67 -22.89 23.12
N LYS A 126 -3.74 -22.12 22.82
CA LYS A 126 -4.17 -20.96 23.61
C LYS A 126 -4.54 -21.33 25.04
N ARG A 127 -5.27 -22.44 25.24
CA ARG A 127 -5.59 -22.96 26.58
C ARG A 127 -4.34 -23.30 27.39
N ALA A 128 -3.29 -23.77 26.72
CA ALA A 128 -2.01 -24.08 27.33
C ALA A 128 -1.06 -22.87 27.45
N ASP A 129 -1.50 -21.68 27.02
CA ASP A 129 -0.73 -20.43 26.98
C ASP A 129 0.60 -20.58 26.22
N LYS A 130 0.55 -21.24 25.06
CA LYS A 130 1.74 -21.56 24.24
C LYS A 130 1.50 -21.39 22.75
N PRO A 131 2.52 -20.95 21.98
CA PRO A 131 2.47 -21.10 20.53
C PRO A 131 2.41 -22.60 20.18
N LEU A 132 1.75 -22.95 19.07
CA LEU A 132 1.46 -24.35 18.74
C LEU A 132 2.73 -25.21 18.64
N TRP A 133 3.80 -24.69 18.01
CA TRP A 133 5.08 -25.38 17.91
C TRP A 133 5.61 -25.82 19.28
N ARG A 134 5.43 -24.97 20.30
CA ARG A 134 5.86 -25.25 21.67
C ARG A 134 4.91 -26.21 22.36
N TYR A 135 3.61 -26.06 22.15
CA TYR A 135 2.60 -26.99 22.66
C TYR A 135 2.87 -28.42 22.17
N LEU A 136 3.10 -28.60 20.87
CA LEU A 136 3.47 -29.89 20.27
C LEU A 136 4.83 -30.39 20.79
N THR A 137 5.82 -29.50 20.88
CA THR A 137 7.16 -29.86 21.38
C THR A 137 7.13 -30.27 22.85
N ASP A 138 6.23 -29.77 23.68
CA ASP A 138 6.18 -30.17 25.09
C ASP A 138 5.46 -31.52 25.31
N MET A 139 4.74 -32.04 24.32
CA MET A 139 4.12 -33.36 24.38
C MET A 139 5.16 -34.48 24.48
N SER A 140 4.81 -35.56 25.18
CA SER A 140 5.60 -36.79 25.17
C SER A 140 5.52 -37.49 23.80
N PRO A 141 6.52 -38.30 23.43
CA PRO A 141 6.45 -39.12 22.22
C PRO A 141 5.16 -39.95 22.13
N GLU A 142 4.71 -40.54 23.24
CA GLU A 142 3.48 -41.33 23.31
C GLU A 142 2.23 -40.47 23.03
N GLN A 143 2.18 -39.24 23.54
CA GLN A 143 1.09 -38.30 23.26
C GLN A 143 1.05 -37.91 21.78
N LEU A 144 2.22 -37.60 21.18
CA LEU A 144 2.31 -37.29 19.75
C LEU A 144 1.88 -38.46 18.87
N VAL A 145 2.31 -39.68 19.19
CA VAL A 145 1.87 -40.91 18.50
C VAL A 145 0.35 -41.10 18.66
N SER A 146 -0.22 -40.82 19.83
CA SER A 146 -1.66 -40.94 20.06
C SER A 146 -2.51 -39.92 19.26
N ALA A 147 -1.90 -38.85 18.76
CA ALA A 147 -2.57 -37.88 17.90
C ALA A 147 -2.65 -38.32 16.42
N VAL A 148 -1.95 -39.38 16.02
CA VAL A 148 -1.86 -39.83 14.63
C VAL A 148 -2.80 -41.02 14.35
N ASP A 149 -3.63 -40.92 13.30
CA ASP A 149 -4.35 -42.07 12.75
C ASP A 149 -3.51 -42.81 11.71
N PHE A 150 -2.95 -43.95 12.10
CA PHE A 150 -2.11 -44.81 11.25
C PHE A 150 -2.90 -45.65 10.24
N THR A 151 -4.23 -45.52 10.17
CA THR A 151 -5.03 -46.22 9.17
C THR A 151 -4.53 -45.93 7.76
N ASN A 152 -4.37 -46.98 6.94
CA ASN A 152 -3.82 -46.97 5.57
C ASN A 152 -2.33 -46.62 5.39
N ILE A 153 -1.59 -46.37 6.48
CA ILE A 153 -0.14 -46.11 6.43
C ILE A 153 0.72 -47.09 7.25
N ARG A 154 0.12 -48.03 7.99
CA ARG A 154 0.83 -49.04 8.82
C ARG A 154 1.86 -49.87 8.07
N ASP A 155 1.75 -50.00 6.75
CA ASP A 155 2.73 -50.68 5.91
C ASP A 155 4.07 -49.95 5.81
N VAL A 156 4.11 -48.64 6.10
CA VAL A 156 5.34 -47.84 6.12
C VAL A 156 5.59 -47.16 7.44
N MET A 157 4.55 -46.89 8.22
CA MET A 157 4.62 -46.13 9.46
C MET A 157 3.57 -46.64 10.43
N ASP A 158 4.02 -47.25 11.51
CA ASP A 158 3.20 -47.67 12.64
C ASP A 158 3.60 -46.91 13.92
N ALA A 159 2.86 -47.16 15.00
CA ALA A 159 3.04 -46.47 16.27
C ALA A 159 4.44 -46.71 16.87
N ASP A 160 4.98 -47.92 16.75
CA ASP A 160 6.30 -48.27 17.30
C ASP A 160 7.41 -47.54 16.55
N ARG A 161 7.36 -47.54 15.20
CA ARG A 161 8.33 -46.81 14.37
C ARG A 161 8.26 -45.29 14.62
N ALA A 162 7.06 -44.73 14.72
CA ALA A 162 6.87 -43.32 15.04
C ALA A 162 7.46 -42.97 16.41
N LEU A 163 7.22 -43.83 17.41
CA LEU A 163 7.75 -43.66 18.76
C LEU A 163 9.27 -43.69 18.80
N ASP A 164 9.90 -44.59 18.03
CA ASP A 164 11.34 -44.68 17.91
C ASP A 164 11.96 -43.40 17.33
N ILE A 165 11.38 -42.84 16.26
CA ILE A 165 11.83 -41.57 15.66
C ILE A 165 11.78 -40.44 16.69
N LEU A 166 10.64 -40.28 17.38
CA LEU A 166 10.44 -39.22 18.36
C LEU A 166 11.38 -39.36 19.57
N LYS A 167 11.60 -40.60 20.05
CA LYS A 167 12.50 -40.86 21.19
C LYS A 167 13.96 -40.54 20.87
N GLN A 168 14.39 -40.73 19.62
CA GLN A 168 15.75 -40.38 19.20
C GLN A 168 16.03 -38.88 19.29
N GLN A 169 15.01 -38.02 19.15
CA GLN A 169 15.19 -36.57 19.22
C GLN A 169 15.20 -36.00 20.64
N LEU A 170 14.66 -36.73 21.65
CA LEU A 170 14.53 -36.24 23.03
C LEU A 170 15.79 -35.58 23.61
N PRO A 171 17.00 -36.15 23.48
CA PRO A 171 18.21 -35.55 24.05
C PRO A 171 18.61 -34.20 23.41
N HIS A 172 18.06 -33.88 22.23
CA HIS A 172 18.49 -32.74 21.42
C HIS A 172 17.49 -31.58 21.41
N LYS A 173 16.25 -31.78 21.90
CA LYS A 173 15.16 -30.80 21.79
C LYS A 173 15.53 -29.42 22.31
N GLU A 174 16.04 -29.33 23.54
CA GLU A 174 16.36 -28.05 24.19
C GLU A 174 17.47 -27.29 23.45
N ALA A 175 18.51 -27.99 23.02
CA ALA A 175 19.60 -27.39 22.24
C ALA A 175 19.10 -26.84 20.89
N ARG A 176 18.19 -27.56 20.23
CA ARG A 176 17.57 -27.12 18.96
C ARG A 176 16.67 -25.90 19.16
N ILE A 177 15.88 -25.86 20.24
CA ILE A 177 15.06 -24.70 20.59
C ILE A 177 15.94 -23.46 20.76
N GLN A 178 17.03 -23.58 21.51
CA GLN A 178 17.95 -22.45 21.75
C GLN A 178 18.61 -21.97 20.46
N GLU A 179 19.00 -22.89 19.57
CA GLU A 179 19.58 -22.51 18.29
C GLU A 179 18.55 -21.85 17.38
N LEU A 180 17.37 -22.43 17.21
CA LEU A 180 16.30 -21.88 16.36
C LEU A 180 15.75 -20.54 16.88
N ALA A 181 15.76 -20.32 18.19
CA ALA A 181 15.45 -19.01 18.77
C ALA A 181 16.51 -17.95 18.41
N ARG A 182 17.76 -18.36 18.18
CA ARG A 182 18.87 -17.48 17.83
C ARG A 182 18.96 -17.19 16.33
N ILE A 183 18.78 -18.22 15.49
CA ILE A 183 19.01 -18.12 14.03
C ILE A 183 17.73 -18.11 13.20
N GLY A 184 16.59 -18.47 13.80
CA GLY A 184 15.36 -18.67 13.07
C GLY A 184 15.34 -19.98 12.26
N HIS A 185 14.28 -20.19 11.48
CA HIS A 185 14.20 -21.32 10.56
C HIS A 185 14.50 -20.85 9.13
N PRO A 186 15.40 -21.50 8.36
CA PRO A 186 15.69 -21.11 6.98
C PRO A 186 14.44 -21.02 6.12
N ALA A 187 14.40 -20.02 5.24
CA ALA A 187 13.29 -19.77 4.33
C ALA A 187 13.76 -19.51 2.90
N TYR A 188 12.83 -19.63 1.95
CA TYR A 188 13.00 -19.15 0.58
C TYR A 188 11.84 -18.25 0.19
N THR A 189 12.08 -17.28 -0.69
CA THR A 189 11.03 -16.33 -1.12
C THR A 189 10.51 -16.66 -2.51
N THR A 190 9.18 -16.62 -2.67
CA THR A 190 8.48 -16.74 -3.97
C THR A 190 8.02 -15.37 -4.48
N SER A 191 8.17 -14.30 -3.68
CA SER A 191 7.65 -12.96 -4.01
C SER A 191 8.26 -12.32 -5.26
N ALA A 192 9.49 -12.69 -5.64
CA ALA A 192 10.13 -12.19 -6.86
C ALA A 192 9.72 -12.95 -8.13
N GLY A 193 8.88 -13.98 -7.99
CA GLY A 193 8.75 -15.06 -8.97
C GLY A 193 7.43 -15.16 -9.74
N TRP A 194 6.45 -14.30 -9.49
CA TRP A 194 5.11 -14.40 -10.11
C TRP A 194 5.15 -14.18 -11.63
N LEU A 195 4.32 -14.91 -12.38
CA LEU A 195 4.33 -14.84 -13.84
C LEU A 195 3.81 -13.50 -14.39
N GLY A 196 2.94 -12.81 -13.65
CA GLY A 196 2.35 -11.54 -14.06
C GLY A 196 3.30 -10.33 -14.05
N TYR A 197 4.53 -10.46 -13.53
CA TYR A 197 5.42 -9.31 -13.34
C TYR A 197 6.30 -9.02 -14.57
N PRO A 198 6.52 -7.73 -14.90
CA PRO A 198 7.51 -7.32 -15.89
C PRO A 198 8.94 -7.56 -15.38
N ASP A 199 9.89 -7.62 -16.31
CA ASP A 199 11.30 -7.95 -16.04
C ASP A 199 11.95 -6.99 -15.06
N GLU A 200 11.65 -5.70 -15.17
CA GLU A 200 12.19 -4.66 -14.29
C GLU A 200 11.76 -4.90 -12.84
N GLN A 201 10.52 -5.34 -12.63
CA GLN A 201 10.01 -5.66 -11.30
C GLN A 201 10.66 -6.92 -10.75
N ILE A 202 10.82 -7.96 -11.56
CA ILE A 202 11.51 -9.21 -11.15
C ILE A 202 12.97 -8.91 -10.76
N GLU A 203 13.68 -8.13 -11.57
CA GLU A 203 15.06 -7.76 -11.29
C GLU A 203 15.17 -6.94 -9.99
N LYS A 204 14.29 -5.95 -9.80
CA LYS A 204 14.21 -5.16 -8.56
C LYS A 204 14.00 -6.06 -7.34
N LEU A 205 12.97 -6.91 -7.37
CA LEU A 205 12.62 -7.79 -6.25
C LEU A 205 13.70 -8.84 -5.96
N ALA A 206 14.31 -9.44 -6.98
CA ALA A 206 15.38 -10.41 -6.81
C ALA A 206 16.64 -9.77 -6.19
N ARG A 207 17.01 -8.55 -6.61
CA ARG A 207 18.14 -7.81 -6.02
C ARG A 207 17.85 -7.40 -4.58
N GLN A 208 16.64 -6.95 -4.31
CA GLN A 208 16.19 -6.61 -2.96
C GLN A 208 16.24 -7.84 -2.05
N ALA A 209 15.70 -8.98 -2.49
CA ALA A 209 15.75 -10.22 -1.74
C ALA A 209 17.21 -10.64 -1.44
N ALA A 210 18.11 -10.57 -2.42
CA ALA A 210 19.52 -10.85 -2.19
C ALA A 210 20.16 -9.91 -1.14
N ALA A 211 19.79 -8.62 -1.15
CA ALA A 211 20.27 -7.63 -0.20
C ALA A 211 19.71 -7.83 1.23
N GLU A 212 18.46 -8.31 1.34
CA GLU A 212 17.79 -8.66 2.60
C GLU A 212 18.26 -10.00 3.20
N GLY A 213 19.22 -10.68 2.55
CA GLY A 213 19.86 -11.89 3.06
C GLY A 213 19.19 -13.20 2.62
N TRP A 214 18.23 -13.17 1.70
CA TRP A 214 17.64 -14.38 1.14
C TRP A 214 18.70 -15.20 0.37
N ARG A 215 18.69 -16.52 0.59
CA ARG A 215 19.66 -17.45 -0.03
C ARG A 215 19.04 -18.36 -1.09
N ALA A 216 17.73 -18.29 -1.25
CA ALA A 216 16.95 -19.14 -2.13
C ALA A 216 15.71 -18.38 -2.64
N ILE A 217 15.47 -18.41 -3.95
CA ILE A 217 14.34 -17.77 -4.62
C ILE A 217 13.62 -18.79 -5.50
N LYS A 218 12.29 -18.82 -5.44
CA LYS A 218 11.44 -19.62 -6.34
C LYS A 218 10.77 -18.72 -7.40
N ILE A 219 10.67 -19.23 -8.62
CA ILE A 219 9.90 -18.58 -9.70
C ILE A 219 8.89 -19.52 -10.33
N LYS A 220 7.80 -18.92 -10.83
CA LYS A 220 6.77 -19.61 -11.61
C LYS A 220 7.21 -19.76 -13.08
N VAL A 221 6.94 -20.93 -13.66
CA VAL A 221 7.26 -21.32 -15.04
C VAL A 221 6.10 -22.09 -15.68
N GLY A 222 6.19 -22.40 -16.97
CA GLY A 222 5.33 -23.40 -17.64
C GLY A 222 4.26 -22.87 -18.56
N ARG A 223 4.12 -21.55 -18.69
CA ARG A 223 3.21 -20.92 -19.65
C ARG A 223 3.83 -20.77 -21.04
N ASP A 224 5.05 -20.25 -21.12
CA ASP A 224 5.80 -20.07 -22.36
C ASP A 224 7.29 -20.35 -22.13
N LEU A 225 7.86 -21.26 -22.94
CA LEU A 225 9.22 -21.74 -22.74
C LEU A 225 10.27 -20.64 -22.95
N GLN A 226 10.04 -19.70 -23.89
CA GLN A 226 11.00 -18.63 -24.13
C GLN A 226 10.99 -17.62 -23.00
N ASP A 227 9.81 -17.34 -22.44
CA ASP A 227 9.65 -16.54 -21.24
C ASP A 227 10.38 -17.16 -20.04
N ASP A 228 10.20 -18.45 -19.81
CA ASP A 228 10.85 -19.19 -18.73
C ASP A 228 12.39 -19.15 -18.87
N ILE A 229 12.91 -19.38 -20.07
CA ILE A 229 14.35 -19.29 -20.38
C ILE A 229 14.88 -17.89 -20.03
N ARG A 230 14.17 -16.85 -20.49
CA ARG A 230 14.56 -15.45 -20.29
C ARG A 230 14.56 -15.07 -18.80
N ARG A 231 13.50 -15.40 -18.08
CA ARG A 231 13.34 -15.14 -16.63
C ARG A 231 14.34 -15.92 -15.79
N CYS A 232 14.56 -17.21 -16.09
CA CYS A 232 15.59 -18.02 -15.42
C CYS A 232 16.99 -17.43 -15.63
N ALA A 233 17.31 -16.99 -16.86
CA ALA A 233 18.58 -16.35 -17.17
C ALA A 233 18.80 -15.06 -16.36
N LEU A 234 17.76 -14.21 -16.30
CA LEU A 234 17.78 -12.95 -15.56
C LEU A 234 18.06 -13.19 -14.07
N ILE A 235 17.29 -14.07 -13.44
CA ILE A 235 17.43 -14.34 -12.00
C ILE A 235 18.74 -15.04 -11.69
N ARG A 236 19.17 -16.02 -12.51
CA ARG A 236 20.47 -16.67 -12.33
C ARG A 236 21.62 -15.65 -12.41
N LYS A 237 21.55 -14.65 -13.29
CA LYS A 237 22.55 -13.57 -13.36
C LYS A 237 22.62 -12.75 -12.07
N ILE A 238 21.49 -12.51 -11.42
CA ILE A 238 21.40 -11.74 -10.17
C ILE A 238 21.89 -12.57 -8.98
N LEU A 239 21.42 -13.81 -8.90
CA LEU A 239 21.72 -14.75 -7.81
C LEU A 239 23.18 -15.22 -7.82
N GLY A 240 23.84 -15.21 -8.99
CA GLY A 240 25.11 -15.88 -9.18
C GLY A 240 24.97 -17.40 -9.06
N ASP A 241 26.10 -18.08 -8.91
CA ASP A 241 26.13 -19.55 -8.81
C ASP A 241 25.93 -20.09 -7.38
N ASP A 242 25.99 -19.22 -6.36
CA ASP A 242 26.00 -19.61 -4.95
C ASP A 242 24.59 -19.66 -4.31
N LEU A 243 23.60 -18.99 -4.90
CA LEU A 243 22.23 -18.93 -4.39
C LEU A 243 21.31 -19.92 -5.10
N LEU A 244 20.34 -20.46 -4.37
CA LEU A 244 19.41 -21.44 -4.91
C LEU A 244 18.33 -20.75 -5.74
N LEU A 245 18.05 -21.34 -6.91
CA LEU A 245 16.93 -20.99 -7.77
C LEU A 245 16.00 -22.20 -7.81
N MET A 246 14.72 -22.03 -7.51
CA MET A 246 13.71 -23.06 -7.67
C MET A 246 12.72 -22.64 -8.74
N ILE A 247 12.14 -23.62 -9.44
CA ILE A 247 11.11 -23.37 -10.45
C ILE A 247 9.86 -24.18 -10.11
N ASP A 248 8.69 -23.63 -10.43
CA ASP A 248 7.39 -24.20 -10.09
C ASP A 248 6.44 -24.07 -11.28
N ALA A 249 5.91 -25.20 -11.76
CA ALA A 249 5.09 -25.27 -12.95
C ALA A 249 3.58 -25.37 -12.65
N ASN A 250 3.20 -25.51 -11.38
CA ASN A 250 1.80 -25.61 -10.94
C ASN A 250 0.96 -26.57 -11.80
N GLN A 251 1.50 -27.77 -12.05
CA GLN A 251 0.83 -28.95 -12.59
C GLN A 251 0.50 -28.92 -14.09
N VAL A 252 0.97 -27.91 -14.84
CA VAL A 252 0.49 -27.62 -16.21
C VAL A 252 0.97 -28.57 -17.30
N TRP A 253 1.97 -29.41 -17.05
CA TRP A 253 2.55 -30.26 -18.10
C TRP A 253 2.10 -31.72 -18.05
N GLU A 254 2.26 -32.38 -19.19
CA GLU A 254 2.35 -33.84 -19.28
C GLU A 254 3.76 -34.34 -18.94
N VAL A 255 3.92 -35.64 -18.66
CA VAL A 255 5.21 -36.21 -18.22
C VAL A 255 6.38 -35.93 -19.17
N ASP A 256 6.23 -36.24 -20.47
CA ASP A 256 7.32 -36.04 -21.44
C ASP A 256 7.58 -34.55 -21.71
N GLN A 257 6.53 -33.73 -21.67
CA GLN A 257 6.64 -32.29 -21.78
C GLN A 257 7.43 -31.70 -20.61
N ALA A 258 7.14 -32.11 -19.37
CA ALA A 258 7.88 -31.68 -18.19
C ALA A 258 9.37 -32.02 -18.29
N ILE A 259 9.70 -33.23 -18.77
CA ILE A 259 11.09 -33.67 -18.96
C ILE A 259 11.80 -32.75 -19.96
N ASP A 260 11.21 -32.51 -21.13
CA ASP A 260 11.82 -31.68 -22.18
C ASP A 260 11.97 -30.22 -21.72
N TRP A 261 10.96 -29.69 -21.03
CA TRP A 261 10.94 -28.31 -20.54
C TRP A 261 12.00 -28.07 -19.46
N VAL A 262 12.03 -28.93 -18.43
CA VAL A 262 12.99 -28.82 -17.31
C VAL A 262 14.42 -29.02 -17.80
N ASN A 263 14.66 -29.96 -18.72
CA ASN A 263 15.99 -30.15 -19.33
C ASN A 263 16.44 -28.92 -20.13
N THR A 264 15.51 -28.20 -20.75
CA THR A 264 15.82 -26.94 -21.44
C THR A 264 16.24 -25.84 -20.46
N LEU A 265 15.67 -25.81 -19.25
CA LEU A 265 16.00 -24.84 -18.20
C LEU A 265 17.24 -25.25 -17.36
N ALA A 266 17.77 -26.46 -17.55
CA ALA A 266 18.93 -26.99 -16.83
C ALA A 266 20.18 -26.10 -16.83
N PRO A 267 20.52 -25.36 -17.91
CA PRO A 267 21.67 -24.43 -17.90
C PRO A 267 21.60 -23.35 -16.79
N TYR A 268 20.41 -23.02 -16.31
CA TYR A 268 20.20 -22.06 -15.22
C TYR A 268 20.24 -22.69 -13.82
N LYS A 269 20.57 -23.99 -13.75
CA LYS A 269 20.80 -24.76 -12.52
C LYS A 269 19.66 -24.64 -11.50
N PRO A 270 18.39 -24.90 -11.88
CA PRO A 270 17.33 -24.97 -10.89
C PRO A 270 17.64 -26.07 -9.86
N HIS A 271 17.44 -25.77 -8.58
CA HIS A 271 17.63 -26.68 -7.46
C HIS A 271 16.55 -27.76 -7.47
N TRP A 272 15.28 -27.36 -7.63
CA TRP A 272 14.18 -28.27 -7.92
C TRP A 272 13.22 -27.72 -8.98
N ILE A 273 12.46 -28.63 -9.57
CA ILE A 273 11.17 -28.37 -10.21
C ILE A 273 10.04 -28.82 -9.27
N GLU A 274 9.10 -27.92 -9.04
CA GLU A 274 7.93 -28.11 -8.20
C GLU A 274 6.67 -28.32 -9.05
N GLU A 275 5.85 -29.28 -8.61
CA GLU A 275 4.60 -29.70 -9.23
C GLU A 275 4.66 -29.68 -10.77
N PRO A 276 5.56 -30.47 -11.40
CA PRO A 276 5.70 -30.46 -12.86
C PRO A 276 4.42 -30.90 -13.58
N ILE A 277 3.63 -31.76 -12.95
CA ILE A 277 2.45 -32.41 -13.51
C ILE A 277 1.35 -32.53 -12.44
N ASN A 278 0.21 -33.12 -12.81
CA ASN A 278 -0.90 -33.40 -11.91
C ASN A 278 -0.46 -34.01 -10.55
N PRO A 279 -0.97 -33.50 -9.41
CA PRO A 279 -0.52 -33.88 -8.06
C PRO A 279 -0.92 -35.31 -7.64
N ASP A 280 -1.79 -35.98 -8.41
CA ASP A 280 -2.15 -37.37 -8.19
C ASP A 280 -1.23 -38.36 -8.93
N ASP A 281 -0.42 -37.89 -9.89
CA ASP A 281 0.43 -38.76 -10.72
C ASP A 281 1.79 -39.05 -10.09
N ILE A 282 1.78 -39.94 -9.10
CA ILE A 282 2.98 -40.41 -8.37
C ILE A 282 4.02 -41.03 -9.32
N LEU A 283 3.58 -41.82 -10.29
CA LEU A 283 4.48 -42.54 -11.20
C LEU A 283 5.09 -41.61 -12.25
N GLY A 284 4.32 -40.62 -12.71
CA GLY A 284 4.80 -39.53 -13.56
C GLY A 284 5.89 -38.72 -12.85
N HIS A 285 5.69 -38.32 -11.60
CA HIS A 285 6.72 -37.65 -10.80
C HIS A 285 7.99 -38.49 -10.67
N ALA A 286 7.87 -39.79 -10.39
CA ALA A 286 9.02 -40.70 -10.32
C ALA A 286 9.79 -40.78 -11.65
N ARG A 287 9.07 -40.84 -12.78
CA ARG A 287 9.68 -40.84 -14.11
C ARG A 287 10.40 -39.52 -14.41
N ILE A 288 9.79 -38.39 -14.08
CA ILE A 288 10.38 -37.06 -14.28
C ILE A 288 11.65 -36.93 -13.45
N LYS A 289 11.59 -37.25 -12.15
CA LYS A 289 12.75 -37.20 -11.24
C LYS A 289 13.95 -37.98 -11.78
N GLN A 290 13.71 -39.17 -12.33
CA GLN A 290 14.78 -39.96 -12.94
C GLN A 290 15.37 -39.30 -14.20
N ALA A 291 14.52 -38.67 -15.01
CA ALA A 291 14.90 -38.12 -16.31
C ALA A 291 15.54 -36.72 -16.25
N VAL A 292 15.21 -35.90 -15.24
CA VAL A 292 15.72 -34.52 -15.11
C VAL A 292 16.89 -34.39 -14.13
N ALA A 293 17.36 -35.50 -13.55
CA ALA A 293 18.49 -35.52 -12.64
C ALA A 293 19.74 -34.84 -13.28
N PRO A 294 20.47 -33.98 -12.54
CA PRO A 294 20.48 -33.86 -11.09
C PRO A 294 19.46 -32.87 -10.49
N ILE A 295 18.62 -32.23 -11.31
CA ILE A 295 17.55 -31.34 -10.82
C ILE A 295 16.59 -32.17 -9.96
N LYS A 296 16.23 -31.62 -8.81
CA LYS A 296 15.36 -32.30 -7.83
C LYS A 296 13.90 -32.12 -8.16
N VAL A 297 13.04 -32.97 -7.62
CA VAL A 297 11.58 -32.86 -7.79
C VAL A 297 10.92 -32.61 -6.43
N ALA A 298 10.06 -31.59 -6.37
CA ALA A 298 9.22 -31.26 -5.22
C ALA A 298 7.73 -31.37 -5.59
N THR A 299 6.91 -31.81 -4.66
CA THR A 299 5.44 -31.75 -4.77
C THR A 299 4.81 -31.79 -3.39
N GLY A 300 3.56 -31.33 -3.28
CA GLY A 300 2.73 -31.67 -2.14
C GLY A 300 1.69 -30.64 -1.72
N GLU A 301 1.75 -29.39 -2.20
CA GLU A 301 0.75 -28.35 -1.85
C GLU A 301 -0.69 -28.77 -2.19
N HIS A 302 -0.85 -29.60 -3.24
CA HIS A 302 -2.13 -30.19 -3.64
C HIS A 302 -2.26 -31.69 -3.33
N CYS A 303 -1.26 -32.30 -2.68
CA CYS A 303 -1.33 -33.70 -2.26
C CYS A 303 -2.38 -33.86 -1.16
N HIS A 304 -3.45 -34.57 -1.49
CA HIS A 304 -4.71 -34.42 -0.76
C HIS A 304 -4.78 -35.17 0.59
N ASN A 305 -3.88 -36.13 0.88
CA ASN A 305 -3.82 -36.83 2.18
C ASN A 305 -2.51 -37.62 2.40
N ARG A 306 -2.35 -38.18 3.61
CA ARG A 306 -1.20 -39.02 4.00
C ARG A 306 -1.00 -40.28 3.16
N ILE A 307 -2.06 -40.81 2.54
CA ILE A 307 -2.00 -42.03 1.72
C ILE A 307 -1.32 -41.76 0.38
N MET A 308 -1.49 -40.56 -0.17
CA MET A 308 -0.77 -40.13 -1.38
C MET A 308 0.69 -39.84 -1.06
N PHE A 309 0.97 -39.09 0.01
CA PHE A 309 2.36 -38.87 0.47
C PHE A 309 3.11 -40.18 0.73
N LYS A 310 2.45 -41.17 1.35
CA LYS A 310 3.03 -42.51 1.49
C LYS A 310 3.52 -43.07 0.16
N GLN A 311 2.69 -43.00 -0.88
CA GLN A 311 3.03 -43.57 -2.19
C GLN A 311 4.12 -42.78 -2.89
N PHE A 312 4.13 -41.45 -2.80
CA PHE A 312 5.26 -40.62 -3.27
C PHE A 312 6.59 -41.06 -2.63
N LEU A 313 6.58 -41.34 -1.33
CA LEU A 313 7.77 -41.81 -0.60
C LEU A 313 8.15 -43.26 -0.99
N GLN A 314 7.18 -44.18 -1.08
CA GLN A 314 7.42 -45.56 -1.49
C GLN A 314 7.98 -45.68 -2.92
N ALA A 315 7.52 -44.83 -3.84
CA ALA A 315 7.96 -44.80 -5.23
C ALA A 315 9.28 -44.01 -5.43
N ASP A 316 9.83 -43.42 -4.35
CA ASP A 316 10.92 -42.44 -4.42
C ASP A 316 10.66 -41.36 -5.49
N ALA A 317 9.40 -40.90 -5.58
CA ALA A 317 8.93 -40.03 -6.66
C ALA A 317 9.38 -38.58 -6.50
N ILE A 318 9.80 -38.19 -5.30
CA ILE A 318 10.20 -36.82 -4.94
C ILE A 318 11.48 -36.78 -4.12
N ASP A 319 12.11 -35.61 -4.11
CA ASP A 319 13.27 -35.27 -3.29
C ASP A 319 12.86 -34.41 -2.09
N PHE A 320 11.91 -33.49 -2.27
CA PHE A 320 11.40 -32.59 -1.23
C PHE A 320 9.90 -32.81 -1.02
N VAL A 321 9.49 -32.95 0.25
CA VAL A 321 8.09 -33.11 0.65
C VAL A 321 7.51 -31.74 0.99
N GLN A 322 6.50 -31.30 0.25
CA GLN A 322 5.86 -30.01 0.51
C GLN A 322 4.53 -30.22 1.21
N ILE A 323 4.53 -30.24 2.54
CA ILE A 323 3.27 -30.25 3.28
C ILE A 323 2.57 -28.90 3.15
N ASP A 324 1.25 -28.91 3.29
CA ASP A 324 0.44 -27.71 3.45
C ASP A 324 -0.44 -27.88 4.70
N ALA A 325 -0.53 -26.82 5.51
CA ALA A 325 -1.19 -26.87 6.81
C ALA A 325 -2.72 -27.07 6.74
N CYS A 326 -3.34 -26.73 5.61
CA CYS A 326 -4.80 -26.75 5.45
C CYS A 326 -5.29 -27.56 4.24
N ARG A 327 -4.40 -28.09 3.40
CA ARG A 327 -4.71 -29.11 2.38
C ARG A 327 -4.99 -30.47 3.00
N LEU A 328 -4.11 -30.87 3.92
CA LEU A 328 -4.24 -32.07 4.74
C LEU A 328 -5.26 -31.83 5.84
N GLY A 329 -5.73 -32.89 6.50
CA GLY A 329 -6.72 -32.84 7.58
C GLY A 329 -6.18 -32.23 8.88
N GLY A 330 -5.53 -31.08 8.81
CA GLY A 330 -4.92 -30.37 9.92
C GLY A 330 -3.70 -31.08 10.54
N VAL A 331 -3.30 -30.58 11.72
CA VAL A 331 -2.07 -31.01 12.42
C VAL A 331 -1.94 -32.53 12.54
N ASN A 332 -3.02 -33.25 12.89
CA ASN A 332 -2.98 -34.72 13.06
C ASN A 332 -2.45 -35.45 11.81
N GLU A 333 -2.91 -35.05 10.63
CA GLU A 333 -2.49 -35.67 9.39
C GLU A 333 -1.10 -35.20 8.94
N VAL A 334 -0.77 -33.93 9.18
CA VAL A 334 0.59 -33.41 8.97
C VAL A 334 1.61 -34.20 9.80
N LEU A 335 1.33 -34.49 11.07
CA LEU A 335 2.20 -35.29 11.93
C LEU A 335 2.52 -36.65 11.30
N ALA A 336 1.52 -37.30 10.68
CA ALA A 336 1.71 -38.57 9.98
C ALA A 336 2.69 -38.42 8.80
N VAL A 337 2.56 -37.35 8.02
CA VAL A 337 3.43 -37.07 6.87
C VAL A 337 4.85 -36.72 7.29
N LEU A 338 5.03 -35.89 8.33
CA LEU A 338 6.34 -35.56 8.89
C LEU A 338 7.09 -36.80 9.37
N LEU A 339 6.42 -37.68 10.12
CA LEU A 339 6.99 -38.95 10.57
C LEU A 339 7.39 -39.85 9.39
N MET A 340 6.55 -39.94 8.35
CA MET A 340 6.88 -40.70 7.14
C MET A 340 8.06 -40.08 6.38
N ALA A 341 8.12 -38.75 6.23
CA ALA A 341 9.23 -38.07 5.58
C ALA A 341 10.55 -38.34 6.31
N ALA A 342 10.58 -38.25 7.64
CA ALA A 342 11.74 -38.59 8.45
C ALA A 342 12.14 -40.07 8.32
N ALA A 343 11.17 -40.98 8.30
CA ALA A 343 11.39 -42.41 8.10
C ALA A 343 12.04 -42.75 6.74
N TYR A 344 11.84 -41.91 5.72
CA TYR A 344 12.40 -42.05 4.38
C TYR A 344 13.58 -41.10 4.10
N ASP A 345 14.04 -40.37 5.13
CA ASP A 345 15.11 -39.36 5.03
C ASP A 345 14.85 -38.32 3.92
N LYS A 346 13.63 -37.78 3.90
CA LYS A 346 13.23 -36.72 2.96
C LYS A 346 13.08 -35.38 3.68
N PRO A 347 13.73 -34.30 3.21
CA PRO A 347 13.51 -32.97 3.74
C PRO A 347 12.08 -32.50 3.47
N VAL A 348 11.48 -31.87 4.47
CA VAL A 348 10.17 -31.22 4.36
C VAL A 348 10.40 -29.74 4.11
N CYS A 349 9.82 -29.22 3.02
CA CYS A 349 9.84 -27.80 2.66
C CYS A 349 8.40 -27.32 2.47
N PRO A 350 7.71 -26.85 3.53
CA PRO A 350 6.29 -26.58 3.47
C PRO A 350 5.92 -25.50 2.46
N HIS A 351 4.78 -25.70 1.81
CA HIS A 351 4.11 -24.69 0.99
C HIS A 351 3.52 -23.59 1.87
N ALA A 352 3.63 -22.33 1.42
CA ALA A 352 3.11 -21.18 2.15
C ALA A 352 2.49 -20.10 1.25
N GLY A 353 2.31 -20.38 -0.05
CA GLY A 353 1.70 -19.47 -1.03
C GLY A 353 0.20 -19.33 -0.85
N GLY A 354 -0.25 -18.46 0.06
CA GLY A 354 -1.67 -18.25 0.33
C GLY A 354 -1.91 -17.45 1.60
N VAL A 355 -3.15 -16.99 1.82
CA VAL A 355 -3.50 -16.25 3.03
C VAL A 355 -3.41 -17.14 4.27
N GLY A 356 -2.62 -16.73 5.27
CA GLY A 356 -2.48 -17.44 6.56
C GLY A 356 -1.62 -18.70 6.52
N LEU A 357 -1.09 -19.10 5.36
CA LEU A 357 -0.31 -20.33 5.26
C LEU A 357 1.06 -20.18 5.90
N CYS A 358 1.73 -19.05 5.70
CA CYS A 358 3.00 -18.72 6.37
C CYS A 358 2.84 -18.78 7.90
N GLU A 359 1.76 -18.21 8.42
CA GLU A 359 1.41 -18.18 9.84
C GLU A 359 1.24 -19.59 10.41
N TYR A 360 0.63 -20.51 9.64
CA TYR A 360 0.53 -21.91 10.02
C TYR A 360 1.85 -22.68 9.91
N VAL A 361 2.44 -22.77 8.71
CA VAL A 361 3.49 -23.77 8.43
C VAL A 361 4.80 -23.51 9.17
N GLN A 362 5.02 -22.28 9.67
CA GLN A 362 6.14 -21.99 10.56
C GLN A 362 6.12 -22.88 11.81
N HIS A 363 4.95 -23.08 12.45
CA HIS A 363 4.89 -23.88 13.67
C HIS A 363 5.21 -25.35 13.41
N LEU A 364 4.71 -25.87 12.28
CA LEU A 364 4.93 -27.24 11.85
C LEU A 364 6.41 -27.50 11.57
N SER A 365 7.10 -26.53 10.96
CA SER A 365 8.54 -26.63 10.63
C SER A 365 9.44 -26.55 11.85
N TYR A 366 9.14 -25.63 12.78
CA TYR A 366 9.85 -25.57 14.07
C TYR A 366 9.68 -26.89 14.82
N PHE A 367 8.44 -27.37 14.95
CA PHE A 367 8.16 -28.64 15.61
C PHE A 367 8.90 -29.82 14.95
N ASP A 368 8.84 -29.93 13.62
CA ASP A 368 9.53 -31.00 12.88
C ASP A 368 11.04 -31.00 13.15
N THR A 369 11.68 -29.83 12.99
CA THR A 369 13.13 -29.68 13.22
C THR A 369 13.51 -30.03 14.66
N ILE A 370 12.67 -29.70 15.64
CA ILE A 370 12.95 -29.92 17.06
C ILE A 370 12.72 -31.37 17.46
N ALA A 371 11.62 -31.99 17.01
CA ALA A 371 11.08 -33.21 17.59
C ALA A 371 11.03 -34.42 16.65
N ILE A 372 11.17 -34.25 15.33
CA ILE A 372 11.03 -35.33 14.34
C ILE A 372 12.29 -35.47 13.47
N SER A 373 12.48 -34.58 12.49
CA SER A 373 13.52 -34.71 11.45
C SER A 373 14.92 -34.39 11.98
N GLY A 374 14.97 -33.48 12.94
CA GLY A 374 16.22 -33.01 13.47
C GLY A 374 16.99 -32.07 12.54
N GLY A 375 16.32 -31.32 11.66
CA GLY A 375 16.96 -30.30 10.82
C GLY A 375 17.82 -30.91 9.72
N ASN A 376 17.28 -31.87 8.98
CA ASN A 376 18.02 -32.53 7.91
C ASN A 376 18.44 -31.53 6.80
N ASN A 377 19.46 -31.90 6.01
CA ASN A 377 20.02 -31.00 5.00
C ASN A 377 18.96 -30.65 3.94
N GLY A 378 18.53 -29.39 3.90
CA GLY A 378 17.69 -28.84 2.84
C GLY A 378 16.32 -28.33 3.26
N GLN A 379 15.93 -28.43 4.54
CA GLN A 379 14.64 -27.88 5.00
C GLN A 379 14.63 -26.35 4.89
N MET A 380 13.62 -25.84 4.21
CA MET A 380 13.33 -24.41 4.11
C MET A 380 11.82 -24.23 4.09
N ILE A 381 11.34 -23.15 4.71
CA ILE A 381 9.92 -22.77 4.67
C ILE A 381 9.73 -21.83 3.48
N GLU A 382 8.69 -22.05 2.68
CA GLU A 382 8.29 -21.04 1.70
C GLU A 382 7.87 -19.75 2.41
N HIS A 383 8.18 -18.60 1.80
CA HIS A 383 7.65 -17.31 2.17
C HIS A 383 7.02 -16.63 0.97
N ALA A 384 5.74 -16.26 1.12
CA ALA A 384 5.01 -15.40 0.20
C ALA A 384 4.62 -14.11 0.94
N GLY A 385 5.15 -12.97 0.52
CA GLY A 385 5.09 -11.72 1.30
C GLY A 385 3.80 -10.91 1.14
N HIS A 386 2.62 -11.50 1.32
CA HIS A 386 1.34 -10.79 1.18
C HIS A 386 0.36 -11.16 2.30
N LEU A 387 -0.50 -10.21 2.68
CA LEU A 387 -1.67 -10.39 3.55
C LEU A 387 -1.35 -10.66 5.04
N HIS A 388 -0.08 -10.55 5.46
CA HIS A 388 0.33 -10.74 6.86
C HIS A 388 -0.29 -9.68 7.78
N GLU A 389 -0.53 -8.48 7.27
CA GLU A 389 -1.17 -7.35 7.96
C GLU A 389 -2.59 -7.65 8.48
N HIS A 390 -3.20 -8.75 8.02
CA HIS A 390 -4.54 -9.16 8.44
C HIS A 390 -4.55 -10.08 9.68
N PHE A 391 -3.39 -10.47 10.20
CA PHE A 391 -3.24 -11.39 11.33
C PHE A 391 -2.72 -10.69 12.60
N ILE A 392 -3.22 -11.13 13.77
CA ILE A 392 -2.81 -10.61 15.09
C ILE A 392 -1.34 -10.94 15.41
N ASP A 393 -0.87 -12.12 15.03
CA ASP A 393 0.52 -12.57 15.20
C ASP A 393 1.13 -12.87 13.83
N PRO A 394 1.44 -11.83 13.03
CA PRO A 394 2.01 -12.03 11.71
C PRO A 394 3.41 -12.63 11.80
N ILE A 395 3.79 -13.32 10.73
CA ILE A 395 5.15 -13.85 10.59
C ILE A 395 6.20 -12.74 10.68
N ARG A 396 7.39 -13.12 11.10
CA ARG A 396 8.55 -12.23 11.17
C ARG A 396 9.70 -12.89 10.43
N ILE A 397 10.33 -12.17 9.50
CA ILE A 397 11.51 -12.62 8.76
C ILE A 397 12.73 -11.81 9.18
N SER A 398 13.86 -12.49 9.35
CA SER A 398 15.17 -11.88 9.58
C SER A 398 16.24 -12.61 8.77
N ASN A 399 16.95 -11.91 7.89
CA ASN A 399 17.99 -12.47 7.03
C ASN A 399 17.56 -13.77 6.30
N GLY A 400 16.36 -13.78 5.72
CA GLY A 400 15.81 -14.95 5.02
C GLY A 400 15.49 -16.14 5.94
N HIS A 401 15.27 -15.91 7.24
CA HIS A 401 14.83 -16.93 8.19
C HIS A 401 13.53 -16.48 8.88
N TYR A 402 12.60 -17.41 9.09
CA TYR A 402 11.47 -17.21 10.00
C TYR A 402 12.00 -16.99 11.41
N VAL A 403 11.41 -16.04 12.12
CA VAL A 403 11.60 -15.84 13.56
C VAL A 403 10.52 -16.61 14.29
N MET A 404 10.89 -17.19 15.43
CA MET A 404 10.01 -18.09 16.17
C MET A 404 8.76 -17.36 16.70
N PRO A 405 7.55 -17.93 16.53
CA PRO A 405 6.33 -17.40 17.15
C PRO A 405 6.39 -17.48 18.67
N GLU A 406 5.89 -16.44 19.33
CA GLU A 406 5.90 -16.32 20.79
C GLU A 406 4.49 -16.34 21.39
N LEU A 407 3.49 -15.82 20.66
CA LEU A 407 2.13 -15.68 21.17
C LEU A 407 1.39 -17.03 21.21
N PRO A 408 0.46 -17.23 22.17
CA PRO A 408 -0.33 -18.44 22.25
C PRO A 408 -1.20 -18.67 21.01
N GLY A 409 -1.30 -19.94 20.60
CA GLY A 409 -2.12 -20.34 19.46
C GLY A 409 -1.30 -20.68 18.21
N TYR A 410 -1.96 -20.62 17.06
CA TYR A 410 -1.48 -21.08 15.77
C TYR A 410 -1.32 -19.92 14.76
N SER A 411 -1.22 -18.69 15.27
CA SER A 411 -0.96 -17.43 14.56
C SER A 411 -1.96 -17.02 13.45
N VAL A 412 -3.06 -17.74 13.27
CA VAL A 412 -4.07 -17.45 12.22
C VAL A 412 -5.25 -16.63 12.69
N GLU A 413 -5.21 -16.08 13.91
CA GLU A 413 -6.24 -15.16 14.34
C GLU A 413 -6.19 -13.88 13.50
N MET A 414 -7.29 -13.55 12.82
CA MET A 414 -7.38 -12.37 11.97
C MET A 414 -7.94 -11.17 12.71
N HIS A 415 -7.52 -9.96 12.32
CA HIS A 415 -8.12 -8.72 12.79
C HIS A 415 -9.62 -8.68 12.44
N ALA A 416 -10.46 -8.32 13.41
CA ALA A 416 -11.91 -8.23 13.21
C ALA A 416 -12.30 -7.26 12.06
N GLU A 417 -11.53 -6.19 11.88
CA GLU A 417 -11.69 -5.27 10.76
C GLU A 417 -11.41 -5.94 9.41
N SER A 418 -10.34 -6.74 9.32
CA SER A 418 -10.01 -7.47 8.10
C SER A 418 -11.13 -8.46 7.73
N ILE A 419 -11.66 -9.18 8.72
CA ILE A 419 -12.82 -10.07 8.50
C ILE A 419 -14.00 -9.25 7.95
N ARG A 420 -14.37 -8.15 8.60
CA ARG A 420 -15.51 -7.29 8.18
C ARG A 420 -15.31 -6.71 6.77
N THR A 421 -14.10 -6.27 6.43
CA THR A 421 -13.83 -5.61 5.15
C THR A 421 -13.79 -6.59 3.99
N TYR A 422 -13.24 -7.79 4.20
CA TYR A 422 -13.04 -8.77 3.13
C TYR A 422 -14.05 -9.91 3.16
N GLU A 423 -15.07 -9.85 4.03
CA GLU A 423 -16.17 -10.83 4.04
C GLU A 423 -16.95 -10.80 2.73
N PHE A 424 -17.00 -11.90 2.00
CA PHE A 424 -17.71 -11.96 0.72
C PHE A 424 -19.18 -12.39 0.92
N PRO A 425 -20.15 -11.76 0.23
CA PRO A 425 -20.02 -10.68 -0.75
C PRO A 425 -20.26 -9.27 -0.15
N ASN A 426 -20.36 -9.14 1.17
CA ASN A 426 -20.93 -7.96 1.83
C ASN A 426 -19.91 -7.02 2.49
N GLY A 427 -18.63 -7.37 2.43
CA GLY A 427 -17.54 -6.66 3.08
C GLY A 427 -17.33 -5.29 2.48
N SER A 428 -16.87 -4.37 3.32
CA SER A 428 -16.66 -2.97 2.95
C SER A 428 -15.50 -2.36 3.72
N ASP A 429 -14.75 -1.48 3.06
CA ASP A 429 -13.72 -0.62 3.65
C ASP A 429 -14.30 0.63 4.35
N TYR A 430 -15.62 0.86 4.27
CA TYR A 430 -16.33 1.89 5.03
C TYR A 430 -16.73 1.39 6.43
N GLY A 431 -15.76 1.06 7.28
CA GLY A 431 -15.98 0.48 8.61
C GLY A 431 -16.86 1.32 9.57
N TRP A 432 -17.06 2.61 9.28
CA TRP A 432 -17.90 3.54 10.03
C TRP A 432 -19.35 3.63 9.51
N LEU A 433 -19.63 3.09 8.32
CA LEU A 433 -20.99 3.06 7.75
C LEU A 433 -21.76 1.85 8.27
N SER A 434 -23.04 2.07 8.61
CA SER A 434 -23.95 1.03 9.06
C SER A 434 -25.12 0.88 8.09
N PRO A 435 -25.52 -0.35 7.70
CA PRO A 435 -26.76 -0.58 6.95
C PRO A 435 -28.02 -0.03 7.63
N ALA A 436 -27.97 0.23 8.94
CA ALA A 436 -29.06 0.86 9.68
C ALA A 436 -29.21 2.36 9.36
N ASP A 437 -28.14 3.03 8.95
CA ASP A 437 -28.12 4.44 8.57
C ASP A 437 -28.55 4.60 7.11
N LYS A 438 -29.85 4.76 6.90
CA LYS A 438 -30.41 4.92 5.55
C LYS A 438 -30.03 6.23 4.85
N VAL A 439 -29.46 7.20 5.58
CA VAL A 439 -29.04 8.47 5.00
C VAL A 439 -27.70 8.27 4.32
N LEU A 440 -26.72 7.68 5.00
CA LEU A 440 -25.38 7.54 4.44
C LEU A 440 -25.14 6.22 3.72
N TYR A 441 -25.92 5.17 3.98
CA TYR A 441 -25.73 3.84 3.39
C TYR A 441 -26.30 3.73 1.96
N ARG A 442 -25.77 4.54 1.05
CA ARG A 442 -26.00 4.50 -0.41
C ARG A 442 -24.86 5.21 -1.14
N ASP A 443 -24.74 4.97 -2.44
CA ASP A 443 -23.76 5.67 -3.27
C ASP A 443 -24.11 7.16 -3.42
N TYR A 444 -23.08 7.99 -3.35
CA TYR A 444 -23.12 9.43 -3.59
C TYR A 444 -22.08 9.78 -4.64
N LEU A 445 -22.53 10.16 -5.84
CA LEU A 445 -21.66 10.39 -6.99
C LEU A 445 -21.74 11.85 -7.48
N PRO A 446 -20.85 12.30 -8.38
CA PRO A 446 -20.88 13.67 -8.89
C PRO A 446 -22.25 14.13 -9.45
N PRO A 447 -23.07 13.28 -10.11
CA PRO A 447 -24.42 13.65 -10.52
C PRO A 447 -25.38 13.98 -9.35
N ASP A 448 -25.18 13.41 -8.16
CA ASP A 448 -25.97 13.74 -6.97
C ASP A 448 -25.58 15.12 -6.40
N LEU A 449 -24.29 15.50 -6.52
CA LEU A 449 -23.76 16.77 -6.00
C LEU A 449 -24.03 17.96 -6.92
N THR A 450 -23.92 17.76 -8.25
CA THR A 450 -23.97 18.81 -9.28
C THR A 450 -25.20 19.75 -9.18
N PRO A 451 -26.42 19.28 -8.89
CA PRO A 451 -27.59 20.16 -8.73
C PRO A 451 -27.44 21.16 -7.58
N MET A 452 -26.77 20.76 -6.49
CA MET A 452 -26.53 21.63 -5.34
C MET A 452 -25.48 22.70 -5.67
N LEU A 453 -24.38 22.30 -6.33
CA LEU A 453 -23.35 23.23 -6.80
C LEU A 453 -23.93 24.30 -7.74
N THR A 454 -24.75 23.87 -8.71
CA THR A 454 -25.40 24.77 -9.68
C THR A 454 -26.34 25.75 -8.98
N THR A 455 -27.14 25.27 -8.03
CA THR A 455 -28.12 26.08 -7.29
C THR A 455 -27.45 27.19 -6.49
N HIS A 456 -26.28 26.89 -5.92
CA HIS A 456 -25.55 27.78 -5.01
C HIS A 456 -24.35 28.48 -5.66
N GLN A 457 -24.20 28.36 -6.99
CA GLN A 457 -23.12 28.97 -7.77
C GLN A 457 -21.73 28.61 -7.24
N ILE A 458 -21.52 27.34 -6.93
CA ILE A 458 -20.21 26.81 -6.55
C ILE A 458 -19.54 26.25 -7.81
N ASP A 459 -18.39 26.81 -8.17
CA ASP A 459 -17.69 26.47 -9.42
C ASP A 459 -17.17 25.03 -9.45
N ALA A 460 -16.54 24.60 -8.36
CA ALA A 460 -15.98 23.26 -8.19
C ALA A 460 -15.83 22.88 -6.72
N SER A 461 -15.53 21.61 -6.48
CA SER A 461 -15.35 21.02 -5.14
C SER A 461 -13.99 20.35 -5.01
N ILE A 462 -13.46 20.34 -3.79
CA ILE A 462 -12.40 19.40 -3.40
C ILE A 462 -13.10 18.22 -2.73
N VAL A 463 -12.92 17.02 -3.29
CA VAL A 463 -13.46 15.79 -2.68
C VAL A 463 -12.43 15.19 -1.74
N VAL A 464 -12.92 14.63 -0.64
CA VAL A 464 -12.09 14.09 0.43
C VAL A 464 -12.53 12.67 0.69
N GLN A 465 -11.58 11.76 0.84
CA GLN A 465 -11.80 10.32 0.94
C GLN A 465 -12.77 9.93 2.07
N ALA A 466 -13.54 8.86 1.90
CA ALA A 466 -14.45 8.34 2.92
C ALA A 466 -13.96 7.05 3.59
N ALA A 467 -13.01 6.33 2.99
CA ALA A 467 -12.38 5.14 3.58
C ALA A 467 -10.86 5.36 3.79
N PRO A 468 -10.25 4.73 4.80
CA PRO A 468 -8.81 4.78 5.04
C PRO A 468 -8.08 3.79 4.12
N THR A 469 -8.23 3.95 2.81
CA THR A 469 -7.58 3.08 1.81
C THR A 469 -6.98 3.89 0.67
N VAL A 470 -5.85 3.41 0.12
CA VAL A 470 -5.26 3.99 -1.10
C VAL A 470 -6.20 3.80 -2.30
N ASP A 471 -7.00 2.73 -2.31
CA ASP A 471 -7.99 2.46 -3.34
C ASP A 471 -9.09 3.53 -3.39
N GLU A 472 -9.55 4.02 -2.25
CA GLU A 472 -10.48 5.15 -2.16
C GLU A 472 -9.85 6.41 -2.79
N SER A 473 -8.57 6.69 -2.53
CA SER A 473 -7.85 7.79 -3.18
C SER A 473 -7.87 7.65 -4.70
N ARG A 474 -7.57 6.45 -5.22
CA ARG A 474 -7.58 6.16 -6.67
C ARG A 474 -8.99 6.25 -7.26
N PHE A 475 -10.01 5.83 -6.51
CA PHE A 475 -11.41 5.96 -6.91
C PHE A 475 -11.82 7.43 -7.07
N LEU A 476 -11.50 8.27 -6.09
CA LEU A 476 -11.79 9.71 -6.16
C LEU A 476 -11.04 10.40 -7.30
N LEU A 477 -9.79 10.02 -7.58
CA LEU A 477 -9.02 10.56 -8.72
C LEU A 477 -9.70 10.22 -10.05
N LYS A 478 -10.21 9.00 -10.22
CA LYS A 478 -11.01 8.62 -11.41
C LYS A 478 -12.31 9.43 -11.53
N LEU A 479 -12.96 9.77 -10.41
CA LEU A 479 -14.11 10.66 -10.43
C LEU A 479 -13.71 12.08 -10.86
N ALA A 480 -12.55 12.56 -10.43
CA ALA A 480 -12.02 13.87 -10.84
C ALA A 480 -11.69 13.93 -12.34
N GLU A 481 -11.14 12.85 -12.92
CA GLU A 481 -10.93 12.73 -14.37
C GLU A 481 -12.25 12.81 -15.16
N ALA A 482 -13.33 12.28 -14.58
CA ALA A 482 -14.64 12.18 -15.23
C ALA A 482 -15.58 13.36 -14.97
N SER A 483 -15.23 14.28 -14.05
CA SER A 483 -16.14 15.33 -13.58
C SER A 483 -15.46 16.69 -13.42
N ASN A 484 -15.89 17.66 -14.23
CA ASN A 484 -15.40 19.04 -14.14
C ASN A 484 -15.82 19.78 -12.86
N THR A 485 -16.73 19.21 -12.06
CA THR A 485 -17.12 19.79 -10.76
C THR A 485 -16.18 19.41 -9.61
N ILE A 486 -15.16 18.58 -9.87
CA ILE A 486 -14.13 18.19 -8.90
C ILE A 486 -12.80 18.85 -9.33
N ALA A 487 -12.35 19.83 -8.56
CA ALA A 487 -11.08 20.52 -8.82
C ALA A 487 -9.86 19.78 -8.24
N GLY A 488 -10.09 18.86 -7.30
CA GLY A 488 -9.05 17.97 -6.81
C GLY A 488 -9.49 17.06 -5.68
N VAL A 489 -8.56 16.23 -5.24
CA VAL A 489 -8.76 15.11 -4.32
C VAL A 489 -7.80 15.23 -3.16
N VAL A 490 -8.34 15.20 -1.95
CA VAL A 490 -7.59 14.87 -0.74
C VAL A 490 -7.84 13.39 -0.45
N GLY A 491 -6.79 12.59 -0.54
CA GLY A 491 -6.87 11.14 -0.40
C GLY A 491 -6.46 10.64 0.98
N TRP A 492 -6.15 9.36 1.05
CA TRP A 492 -5.52 8.69 2.18
C TRP A 492 -4.40 7.76 1.71
N VAL A 493 -3.36 7.70 2.54
CA VAL A 493 -2.22 6.78 2.44
C VAL A 493 -1.97 6.27 3.85
N ASP A 494 -1.60 4.98 3.98
CA ASP A 494 -1.15 4.45 5.26
C ASP A 494 0.22 5.03 5.57
N MET A 495 0.24 6.10 6.37
CA MET A 495 1.48 6.79 6.73
C MET A 495 2.41 5.96 7.61
N THR A 496 1.94 4.84 8.17
CA THR A 496 2.73 3.92 9.00
C THR A 496 3.37 2.80 8.18
N SER A 497 2.93 2.59 6.94
CA SER A 497 3.47 1.60 6.02
C SER A 497 4.89 1.95 5.57
N ALA A 498 5.72 0.92 5.35
CA ALA A 498 7.03 1.07 4.72
C ALA A 498 6.93 1.63 3.28
N GLU A 499 5.77 1.46 2.63
CA GLU A 499 5.50 1.94 1.26
C GLU A 499 4.92 3.36 1.21
N ALA A 500 4.65 4.01 2.35
CA ALA A 500 3.95 5.31 2.41
C ALA A 500 4.56 6.38 1.50
N VAL A 501 5.89 6.46 1.44
CA VAL A 501 6.61 7.42 0.60
C VAL A 501 6.39 7.13 -0.89
N ASN A 502 6.40 5.86 -1.28
CA ASN A 502 6.20 5.44 -2.66
C ASN A 502 4.74 5.67 -3.09
N ASP A 503 3.78 5.40 -2.19
CA ASP A 503 2.36 5.67 -2.45
C ASP A 503 2.08 7.15 -2.65
N LEU A 504 2.69 8.02 -1.83
CA LEU A 504 2.59 9.48 -1.99
C LEU A 504 3.18 9.93 -3.32
N GLU A 505 4.34 9.40 -3.73
CA GLU A 505 4.94 9.71 -5.04
C GLU A 505 4.01 9.29 -6.18
N ALA A 506 3.56 8.05 -6.18
CA ALA A 506 2.73 7.50 -7.24
C ALA A 506 1.39 8.24 -7.37
N LEU A 507 0.75 8.62 -6.26
CA LEU A 507 -0.48 9.40 -6.30
C LEU A 507 -0.23 10.84 -6.76
N SER A 508 0.91 11.43 -6.41
CA SER A 508 1.28 12.81 -6.80
C SER A 508 1.55 12.99 -8.29
N GLU A 509 1.76 11.91 -9.04
CA GLU A 509 1.81 11.97 -10.51
C GLU A 509 0.49 12.42 -11.12
N HIS A 510 -0.63 12.23 -10.42
CA HIS A 510 -1.94 12.68 -10.86
C HIS A 510 -2.18 14.14 -10.43
N THR A 511 -2.37 15.05 -11.39
CA THR A 511 -2.46 16.50 -11.12
C THR A 511 -3.61 16.92 -10.20
N ALA A 512 -4.66 16.10 -10.11
CA ALA A 512 -5.78 16.33 -9.19
C ALA A 512 -5.54 15.84 -7.76
N PHE A 513 -4.42 15.15 -7.47
CA PHE A 513 -4.09 14.72 -6.11
C PHE A 513 -3.44 15.89 -5.35
N LEU A 514 -4.10 16.36 -4.31
CA LEU A 514 -3.75 17.61 -3.62
C LEU A 514 -3.14 17.39 -2.24
N GLY A 515 -3.44 16.26 -1.60
CA GLY A 515 -3.03 16.00 -0.23
C GLY A 515 -3.63 14.74 0.35
N ILE A 516 -3.41 14.55 1.65
CA ILE A 516 -3.97 13.44 2.41
C ILE A 516 -4.70 13.91 3.67
N ARG A 517 -5.69 13.14 4.11
CA ARG A 517 -6.37 13.31 5.39
C ARG A 517 -6.34 12.00 6.18
N PRO A 518 -5.41 11.77 7.12
CA PRO A 518 -5.49 10.59 7.98
C PRO A 518 -6.74 10.65 8.87
N MET A 519 -7.34 9.50 9.19
CA MET A 519 -8.54 9.42 10.05
C MET A 519 -8.17 9.48 11.54
N ILE A 520 -7.45 10.53 11.94
CA ILE A 520 -6.80 10.65 13.27
C ILE A 520 -7.81 10.54 14.41
N GLN A 521 -9.01 11.09 14.24
CA GLN A 521 -10.10 10.97 15.21
C GLN A 521 -10.46 9.52 15.60
N ASP A 522 -10.20 8.55 14.73
CA ASP A 522 -10.55 7.13 14.88
C ASP A 522 -9.33 6.28 15.30
N ILE A 523 -8.14 6.88 15.38
CA ILE A 523 -6.91 6.24 15.86
C ILE A 523 -6.94 6.26 17.40
N GLU A 524 -6.80 5.09 18.02
CA GLU A 524 -6.84 4.96 19.49
C GLU A 524 -5.67 5.70 20.17
N ASP A 525 -4.52 5.71 19.50
CA ASP A 525 -3.33 6.41 19.97
C ASP A 525 -3.42 7.93 19.73
N ARG A 526 -3.51 8.68 20.83
CA ARG A 526 -3.77 10.13 20.80
C ARG A 526 -2.57 10.94 20.35
N ASP A 527 -1.35 10.46 20.56
CA ASP A 527 -0.12 11.13 20.14
C ASP A 527 0.49 10.52 18.87
N TRP A 528 -0.28 9.69 18.16
CA TRP A 528 0.10 9.05 16.88
C TRP A 528 0.84 9.98 15.92
N MET A 529 0.36 11.23 15.77
CA MET A 529 0.98 12.25 14.90
C MET A 529 2.44 12.57 15.23
N LEU A 530 2.88 12.32 16.46
CA LEU A 530 4.24 12.59 16.92
C LEU A 530 5.19 11.40 16.75
N SER A 531 4.66 10.24 16.36
CA SER A 531 5.43 9.01 16.17
C SER A 531 6.53 9.18 15.11
N ASP A 532 7.73 8.68 15.43
CA ASP A 532 8.89 8.76 14.54
C ASP A 532 8.68 8.01 13.23
N VAL A 533 7.80 6.99 13.21
CA VAL A 533 7.47 6.22 12.00
C VAL A 533 6.86 7.10 10.90
N LEU A 534 6.21 8.21 11.27
CA LEU A 534 5.53 9.12 10.34
C LEU A 534 6.46 10.18 9.75
N HIS A 535 7.67 10.35 10.30
CA HIS A 535 8.61 11.39 9.87
C HIS A 535 8.89 11.39 8.35
N PRO A 536 9.17 10.23 7.72
CA PRO A 536 9.39 10.18 6.27
C PRO A 536 8.18 10.68 5.48
N SER A 537 6.97 10.30 5.90
CA SER A 537 5.71 10.68 5.26
C SER A 537 5.46 12.20 5.35
N PHE A 538 5.65 12.81 6.52
CA PHE A 538 5.51 14.27 6.67
C PHE A 538 6.54 15.05 5.83
N LYS A 539 7.81 14.62 5.82
CA LYS A 539 8.82 15.22 4.95
C LYS A 539 8.47 15.08 3.48
N LYS A 540 7.89 13.95 3.09
CA LYS A 540 7.48 13.70 1.72
C LYS A 540 6.35 14.63 1.30
N LEU A 541 5.31 14.79 2.13
CA LEU A 541 4.23 15.76 1.90
C LEU A 541 4.77 17.18 1.67
N GLN A 542 5.68 17.66 2.52
CA GLN A 542 6.32 18.96 2.34
C GLN A 542 7.07 19.06 1.01
N SER A 543 7.86 18.03 0.66
CA SER A 543 8.65 18.05 -0.58
C SER A 543 7.78 18.05 -1.84
N LEU A 544 6.63 17.36 -1.81
CA LEU A 544 5.67 17.30 -2.91
C LEU A 544 4.67 18.46 -2.87
N GLN A 545 4.73 19.33 -1.86
CA GLN A 545 3.78 20.43 -1.63
C GLN A 545 2.31 19.96 -1.51
N LEU A 546 2.12 18.74 -1.03
CA LEU A 546 0.82 18.14 -0.75
C LEU A 546 0.27 18.66 0.58
N THR A 547 -1.05 18.78 0.68
CA THR A 547 -1.72 19.24 1.91
C THR A 547 -1.82 18.12 2.94
N PHE A 548 -1.76 18.51 4.21
CA PHE A 548 -2.11 17.70 5.35
C PHE A 548 -3.43 18.21 5.92
N ASP A 549 -4.49 17.45 5.69
CA ASP A 549 -5.83 17.76 6.18
C ASP A 549 -6.01 17.05 7.54
N ALA A 550 -5.97 17.83 8.62
CA ALA A 550 -5.96 17.31 9.98
C ALA A 550 -7.39 17.05 10.47
N LEU A 551 -7.85 15.80 10.32
CA LEU A 551 -9.14 15.32 10.86
C LEU A 551 -9.01 14.98 12.35
N VAL A 552 -9.06 16.03 13.16
CA VAL A 552 -8.80 15.98 14.60
C VAL A 552 -10.02 16.38 15.43
N THR A 553 -9.95 16.08 16.73
CA THR A 553 -10.92 16.47 17.76
C THR A 553 -10.19 17.25 18.86
N PRO A 554 -10.87 17.86 19.85
CA PRO A 554 -10.20 18.71 20.84
C PRO A 554 -9.06 18.02 21.62
N VAL A 555 -9.13 16.69 21.81
CA VAL A 555 -8.07 15.93 22.50
C VAL A 555 -6.75 15.83 21.73
N HIS A 556 -6.77 16.10 20.42
CA HIS A 556 -5.62 15.99 19.54
C HIS A 556 -4.88 17.32 19.32
N LEU A 557 -5.51 18.46 19.66
CA LEU A 557 -5.02 19.79 19.29
C LEU A 557 -3.64 20.13 19.86
N SER A 558 -3.34 19.72 21.09
CA SER A 558 -2.01 19.94 21.67
C SER A 558 -0.90 19.21 20.91
N TYR A 559 -1.19 18.01 20.41
CA TYR A 559 -0.25 17.21 19.61
C TYR A 559 -0.12 17.76 18.19
N LEU A 560 -1.22 18.23 17.59
CA LEU A 560 -1.18 18.93 16.31
C LEU A 560 -0.34 20.21 16.39
N LEU A 561 -0.47 21.00 17.46
CA LEU A 561 0.37 22.18 17.68
C LEU A 561 1.86 21.82 17.73
N GLU A 562 2.23 20.76 18.43
CA GLU A 562 3.60 20.27 18.45
C GLU A 562 4.09 19.81 17.08
N LEU A 563 3.25 19.07 16.34
CA LEU A 563 3.54 18.65 14.97
C LEU A 563 3.80 19.87 14.06
N LEU A 564 2.96 20.90 14.15
CA LEU A 564 3.09 22.11 13.33
C LEU A 564 4.33 22.93 13.70
N HIS A 565 4.77 22.92 14.95
CA HIS A 565 6.07 23.47 15.32
C HIS A 565 7.24 22.65 14.76
N ARG A 566 7.07 21.34 14.62
CA ARG A 566 8.08 20.43 14.03
C ARG A 566 8.16 20.58 12.50
N TYR A 567 7.06 20.91 11.83
CA TYR A 567 6.96 21.09 10.38
C TYR A 567 6.23 22.40 10.02
N PRO A 568 6.84 23.57 10.28
CA PRO A 568 6.17 24.87 10.12
C PRO A 568 5.78 25.22 8.67
N ASP A 569 6.46 24.61 7.69
CA ASP A 569 6.18 24.84 6.26
C ASP A 569 5.19 23.82 5.66
N MET A 570 4.66 22.89 6.48
CA MET A 570 3.67 21.92 5.99
C MET A 570 2.32 22.59 5.78
N LYS A 571 1.81 22.54 4.54
CA LYS A 571 0.49 23.06 4.18
C LYS A 571 -0.59 22.30 4.94
N THR A 572 -1.09 22.88 6.03
CA THR A 572 -2.01 22.21 6.94
C THR A 572 -3.33 22.95 7.01
N VAL A 573 -4.42 22.19 6.97
CA VAL A 573 -5.77 22.67 7.23
C VAL A 573 -6.43 21.81 8.30
N ILE A 574 -7.10 22.45 9.25
CA ILE A 574 -7.82 21.78 10.32
C ILE A 574 -9.24 21.51 9.85
N ASP A 575 -9.63 20.24 9.83
CA ASP A 575 -10.96 19.84 9.38
C ASP A 575 -12.01 20.13 10.45
N HIS A 576 -13.18 20.59 10.00
CA HIS A 576 -14.38 20.79 10.80
C HIS A 576 -14.20 21.61 12.09
N GLY A 577 -13.31 22.61 12.07
CA GLY A 577 -12.95 23.36 13.28
C GLY A 577 -12.42 22.48 14.42
N ALA A 578 -11.86 21.31 14.12
CA ALA A 578 -11.47 20.28 15.08
C ALA A 578 -12.63 19.75 15.95
N LYS A 579 -13.84 19.68 15.36
CA LYS A 579 -15.05 19.07 15.96
C LYS A 579 -15.33 19.54 17.40
N PRO A 580 -15.62 20.83 17.60
CA PRO A 580 -16.00 21.32 18.92
C PRO A 580 -17.30 20.66 19.39
N ASP A 581 -17.40 20.36 20.69
CA ASP A 581 -18.60 19.75 21.29
C ASP A 581 -19.72 20.80 21.46
N ILE A 582 -20.35 21.16 20.34
CA ILE A 582 -21.40 22.18 20.27
C ILE A 582 -22.64 21.73 21.03
N ALA A 583 -23.06 20.47 20.85
CA ALA A 583 -24.24 19.92 21.50
C ALA A 583 -24.17 19.96 23.04
N ALA A 584 -22.99 19.72 23.64
CA ALA A 584 -22.81 19.83 25.09
C ALA A 584 -22.36 21.23 25.55
N GLY A 585 -21.99 22.11 24.64
CA GLY A 585 -21.44 23.44 24.95
C GLY A 585 -20.07 23.40 25.65
N ASN A 586 -19.29 22.33 25.46
CA ASN A 586 -18.02 22.13 26.14
C ASN A 586 -16.84 22.58 25.28
N PHE A 587 -16.47 23.85 25.40
CA PHE A 587 -15.43 24.48 24.57
C PHE A 587 -14.06 24.63 25.26
N GLN A 588 -13.90 24.21 26.53
CA GLN A 588 -12.72 24.61 27.32
C GLN A 588 -11.39 24.14 26.70
N LEU A 589 -11.29 22.86 26.31
CA LEU A 589 -10.08 22.31 25.70
C LEU A 589 -9.89 22.85 24.28
N TRP A 590 -10.98 22.88 23.50
CA TRP A 590 -11.02 23.38 22.14
C TRP A 590 -10.53 24.84 22.04
N THR A 591 -11.12 25.76 22.81
CA THR A 591 -10.76 27.19 22.79
C THR A 591 -9.29 27.42 23.15
N LYS A 592 -8.77 26.67 24.12
CA LYS A 592 -7.38 26.84 24.57
C LYS A 592 -6.39 26.53 23.44
N ASP A 593 -6.47 25.32 22.89
CA ASP A 593 -5.42 24.83 22.00
C ASP A 593 -5.65 25.28 20.53
N MET A 594 -6.91 25.44 20.10
CA MET A 594 -7.24 25.97 18.76
C MET A 594 -6.77 27.41 18.58
N LYS A 595 -6.92 28.24 19.63
CA LYS A 595 -6.39 29.61 19.64
C LYS A 595 -4.87 29.63 19.51
N LEU A 596 -4.17 28.75 20.22
CA LEU A 596 -2.70 28.67 20.13
C LEU A 596 -2.26 28.28 18.71
N ILE A 597 -2.93 27.32 18.08
CA ILE A 597 -2.62 26.96 16.69
C ILE A 597 -2.84 28.14 15.74
N ALA A 598 -3.96 28.85 15.90
CA ALA A 598 -4.24 30.01 15.06
C ALA A 598 -3.22 31.15 15.23
N GLU A 599 -2.71 31.37 16.45
CA GLU A 599 -1.75 32.43 16.78
C GLU A 599 -0.29 32.06 16.46
N GLN A 600 0.08 30.79 16.52
CA GLN A 600 1.48 30.32 16.44
C GLN A 600 1.84 29.62 15.13
N THR A 601 0.87 29.36 14.26
CA THR A 601 1.08 28.59 13.04
C THR A 601 0.40 29.23 11.82
N ASN A 602 0.79 28.77 10.64
CA ASN A 602 0.19 29.17 9.36
C ASN A 602 -0.99 28.26 8.94
N ALA A 603 -1.52 27.43 9.86
CA ALA A 603 -2.60 26.51 9.52
C ALA A 603 -3.89 27.25 9.11
N TYR A 604 -4.59 26.65 8.16
CA TYR A 604 -5.94 27.03 7.75
C TYR A 604 -6.96 26.25 8.60
N CYS A 605 -8.22 26.67 8.57
CA CYS A 605 -9.31 25.98 9.26
C CYS A 605 -10.56 25.88 8.37
N LYS A 606 -11.13 24.68 8.25
CA LYS A 606 -12.39 24.48 7.53
C LYS A 606 -13.58 24.78 8.44
N VAL A 607 -14.43 25.70 8.00
CA VAL A 607 -15.78 25.91 8.53
C VAL A 607 -16.70 24.90 7.83
N SER A 608 -16.75 23.69 8.39
CA SER A 608 -17.49 22.53 7.86
C SER A 608 -17.83 21.58 9.01
N GLY A 609 -18.75 20.62 8.84
CA GLY A 609 -19.08 19.60 9.84
C GLY A 609 -19.70 20.09 11.17
N LEU A 610 -19.73 21.41 11.41
CA LEU A 610 -20.21 22.00 12.68
C LEU A 610 -21.66 21.64 13.00
N ILE A 611 -22.53 21.56 12.00
CA ILE A 611 -23.94 21.21 12.22
C ILE A 611 -24.12 19.76 12.68
N THR A 612 -23.20 18.86 12.29
CA THR A 612 -23.19 17.47 12.75
C THR A 612 -22.84 17.41 14.23
N GLU A 613 -21.89 18.24 14.68
CA GLU A 613 -21.49 18.36 16.09
C GLU A 613 -22.54 19.08 16.96
N ALA A 614 -23.39 19.92 16.36
CA ALA A 614 -24.53 20.54 17.05
C ALA A 614 -25.73 19.59 17.21
N GLY A 615 -25.76 18.49 16.43
CA GLY A 615 -26.83 17.50 16.44
C GLY A 615 -28.07 17.91 15.63
N PRO A 616 -29.07 17.02 15.48
CA PRO A 616 -30.13 17.13 14.47
C PRO A 616 -31.19 18.22 14.71
N LYS A 617 -31.09 18.98 15.81
CA LYS A 617 -32.06 20.01 16.22
C LYS A 617 -31.45 21.41 16.37
N TRP A 618 -30.28 21.60 15.78
CA TRP A 618 -29.54 22.86 15.85
C TRP A 618 -30.34 24.03 15.24
N CYS A 619 -30.09 25.23 15.78
CA CYS A 619 -30.47 26.52 15.20
C CYS A 619 -29.22 27.36 14.90
N ASP A 620 -29.38 28.43 14.12
CA ASP A 620 -28.24 29.23 13.65
C ASP A 620 -27.44 29.83 14.83
N GLU A 621 -28.13 30.15 15.93
CA GLU A 621 -27.55 30.64 17.19
C GLU A 621 -26.64 29.63 17.91
N ASP A 622 -26.78 28.33 17.62
CA ASP A 622 -25.89 27.30 18.17
C ASP A 622 -24.53 27.27 17.44
N ILE A 623 -24.49 27.73 16.18
CA ILE A 623 -23.32 27.63 15.31
C ILE A 623 -22.52 28.95 15.25
N TYR A 624 -23.22 30.09 15.22
CA TYR A 624 -22.61 31.42 15.11
C TYR A 624 -21.49 31.66 16.14
N PRO A 625 -21.62 31.29 17.43
CA PRO A 625 -20.54 31.51 18.40
C PRO A 625 -19.24 30.80 18.05
N VAL A 626 -19.31 29.62 17.44
CA VAL A 626 -18.14 28.87 16.99
C VAL A 626 -17.52 29.53 15.76
N MET A 627 -18.34 29.90 14.77
CA MET A 627 -17.86 30.59 13.56
C MET A 627 -17.24 31.95 13.89
N ASP A 628 -17.82 32.72 14.81
CA ASP A 628 -17.28 33.98 15.31
C ASP A 628 -15.91 33.77 15.98
N GLN A 629 -15.74 32.72 16.80
CA GLN A 629 -14.44 32.42 17.41
C GLN A 629 -13.39 32.00 16.37
N LEU A 630 -13.76 31.14 15.43
CA LEU A 630 -12.87 30.75 14.34
C LEU A 630 -12.44 31.95 13.48
N TYR A 631 -13.39 32.84 13.15
CA TYR A 631 -13.10 34.08 12.43
C TYR A 631 -12.14 34.98 13.22
N ASN A 632 -12.40 35.17 14.52
CA ASN A 632 -11.55 36.01 15.38
C ASN A 632 -10.12 35.48 15.51
N TRP A 633 -9.90 34.17 15.45
CA TRP A 633 -8.57 33.58 15.59
C TRP A 633 -7.81 33.43 14.27
N PHE A 634 -8.48 32.90 13.24
CA PHE A 634 -7.82 32.60 11.95
C PHE A 634 -7.82 33.81 11.02
N GLY A 635 -8.82 34.69 11.15
CA GLY A 635 -9.08 35.77 10.21
C GLY A 635 -9.69 35.27 8.89
N PRO A 636 -10.19 36.20 8.05
CA PRO A 636 -10.91 35.85 6.82
C PRO A 636 -10.04 35.15 5.77
N ARG A 637 -8.71 35.28 5.84
CA ARG A 637 -7.75 34.71 4.87
C ARG A 637 -7.36 33.25 5.12
N ARG A 638 -7.71 32.70 6.29
CA ARG A 638 -7.34 31.32 6.68
C ARG A 638 -8.53 30.43 6.98
N LEU A 639 -9.75 30.93 6.77
CA LEU A 639 -10.97 30.13 6.87
C LEU A 639 -11.37 29.63 5.48
N ILE A 640 -11.73 28.35 5.40
CA ILE A 640 -12.22 27.71 4.17
C ILE A 640 -13.60 27.15 4.45
N TRP A 641 -14.60 27.51 3.64
CA TRP A 641 -15.90 26.87 3.72
C TRP A 641 -15.83 25.45 3.16
N GLY A 642 -16.50 24.51 3.82
CA GLY A 642 -16.71 23.15 3.31
C GLY A 642 -18.11 22.67 3.61
N SER A 643 -18.70 21.91 2.69
CA SER A 643 -20.05 21.38 2.88
C SER A 643 -20.10 20.25 3.91
N ASP A 644 -19.07 19.41 3.96
CA ASP A 644 -19.10 18.10 4.64
C ASP A 644 -20.16 17.14 4.05
N TRP A 645 -20.47 17.30 2.75
CA TRP A 645 -21.45 16.46 2.07
C TRP A 645 -20.84 15.11 1.69
N PRO A 646 -21.54 13.97 1.86
CA PRO A 646 -22.95 13.84 2.29
C PRO A 646 -23.17 13.69 3.80
N VAL A 647 -22.12 13.66 4.63
CA VAL A 647 -22.20 13.48 6.09
C VAL A 647 -23.12 14.52 6.75
N LEU A 648 -23.09 15.76 6.26
CA LEU A 648 -23.96 16.86 6.70
C LEU A 648 -25.47 16.50 6.69
N ASN A 649 -25.89 15.54 5.85
CA ASN A 649 -27.29 15.11 5.76
C ASN A 649 -27.80 14.42 7.03
N LEU A 650 -26.92 14.03 7.96
CA LEU A 650 -27.30 13.54 9.27
C LEU A 650 -27.94 14.61 10.17
N ALA A 651 -27.59 15.88 9.96
CA ALA A 651 -28.05 17.00 10.79
C ALA A 651 -28.77 18.10 9.99
N GLY A 652 -28.79 18.01 8.65
CA GLY A 652 -29.41 19.02 7.80
C GLY A 652 -29.43 18.63 6.33
N ASN A 653 -29.18 19.61 5.46
CA ASN A 653 -28.96 19.42 4.03
C ASN A 653 -28.10 20.57 3.51
N TYR A 654 -27.62 20.43 2.27
CA TYR A 654 -26.68 21.36 1.66
C TYR A 654 -27.22 22.80 1.62
N ASP A 655 -28.49 22.97 1.23
CA ASP A 655 -29.16 24.27 1.14
C ASP A 655 -29.31 24.95 2.52
N ARG A 656 -29.64 24.20 3.57
CA ARG A 656 -29.71 24.73 4.95
C ARG A 656 -28.34 25.17 5.44
N TRP A 657 -27.30 24.37 5.19
CA TRP A 657 -25.93 24.72 5.58
C TRP A 657 -25.43 25.95 4.83
N TRP A 658 -25.60 25.99 3.51
CA TRP A 658 -25.22 27.13 2.69
C TRP A 658 -25.95 28.42 3.11
N ARG A 659 -27.25 28.35 3.44
CA ARG A 659 -28.00 29.52 3.94
C ARG A 659 -27.50 30.01 5.30
N CYS A 660 -27.20 29.10 6.22
CA CYS A 660 -26.62 29.46 7.52
C CYS A 660 -25.29 30.21 7.34
N MET A 661 -24.40 29.66 6.52
CA MET A 661 -23.12 30.29 6.18
C MET A 661 -23.32 31.65 5.50
N SER A 662 -24.18 31.72 4.50
CA SER A 662 -24.44 32.95 3.74
C SER A 662 -24.98 34.06 4.62
N HIS A 663 -25.92 33.75 5.52
CA HIS A 663 -26.49 34.72 6.45
C HIS A 663 -25.44 35.20 7.47
N TRP A 664 -24.63 34.30 8.02
CA TRP A 664 -23.51 34.67 8.89
C TRP A 664 -22.51 35.59 8.19
N LEU A 665 -22.24 35.37 6.89
CA LEU A 665 -21.31 36.17 6.10
C LEU A 665 -21.83 37.58 5.74
N GLU A 666 -23.13 37.84 5.83
CA GLU A 666 -23.73 39.15 5.51
C GLU A 666 -23.16 40.31 6.36
N GLN A 667 -22.58 39.99 7.52
CA GLN A 667 -21.95 40.98 8.41
C GLN A 667 -20.55 41.43 7.97
N PHE A 668 -19.90 40.74 7.02
CA PHE A 668 -18.53 41.02 6.58
C PHE A 668 -18.47 41.69 5.19
N PRO A 669 -17.37 42.37 4.82
CA PRO A 669 -17.18 42.89 3.46
C PRO A 669 -17.17 41.79 2.40
N GLN A 670 -17.58 42.09 1.15
CA GLN A 670 -17.66 41.11 0.06
C GLN A 670 -16.35 40.35 -0.16
N GLU A 671 -15.20 41.04 -0.11
CA GLU A 671 -13.87 40.44 -0.26
C GLU A 671 -13.62 39.29 0.73
N GLU A 672 -14.03 39.46 1.98
CA GLU A 672 -13.87 38.43 3.02
C GLU A 672 -14.84 37.27 2.81
N ARG A 673 -16.04 37.53 2.30
CA ARG A 673 -17.00 36.48 1.92
C ARG A 673 -16.43 35.62 0.81
N ASP A 674 -15.87 36.24 -0.22
CA ASP A 674 -15.28 35.56 -1.37
C ASP A 674 -14.02 34.77 -0.99
N GLN A 675 -13.24 35.30 -0.03
CA GLN A 675 -12.11 34.58 0.59
C GLN A 675 -12.57 33.28 1.24
N ILE A 676 -13.53 33.37 2.17
CA ILE A 676 -13.98 32.20 2.94
C ILE A 676 -14.74 31.20 2.08
N MET A 677 -15.57 31.65 1.14
CA MET A 677 -16.42 30.78 0.32
C MET A 677 -15.68 30.05 -0.80
N GLY A 678 -14.49 30.51 -1.22
CA GLY A 678 -13.77 29.81 -2.29
C GLY A 678 -12.33 30.25 -2.54
N THR A 679 -12.01 31.54 -2.46
CA THR A 679 -10.67 32.03 -2.87
C THR A 679 -9.55 31.45 -2.01
N ASN A 680 -9.77 31.32 -0.70
CA ASN A 680 -8.80 30.69 0.19
C ASN A 680 -8.62 29.20 -0.12
N ALA A 681 -9.69 28.49 -0.50
CA ALA A 681 -9.60 27.08 -0.89
C ALA A 681 -8.78 26.93 -2.18
N ALA A 682 -9.04 27.79 -3.17
CA ALA A 682 -8.28 27.80 -4.41
C ALA A 682 -6.80 28.14 -4.16
N GLU A 683 -6.51 29.13 -3.32
CA GLU A 683 -5.12 29.47 -2.96
C GLU A 683 -4.43 28.33 -2.19
N PHE A 684 -5.10 27.75 -1.20
CA PHE A 684 -4.51 26.70 -0.38
C PHE A 684 -4.27 25.41 -1.17
N TYR A 685 -5.27 24.94 -1.93
CA TYR A 685 -5.19 23.66 -2.62
C TYR A 685 -4.60 23.74 -4.03
N LEU A 686 -4.88 24.80 -4.78
CA LEU A 686 -4.61 24.85 -6.23
C LEU A 686 -3.45 25.78 -6.62
N SER A 687 -2.88 26.55 -5.69
CA SER A 687 -1.74 27.42 -6.00
C SER A 687 -0.43 26.64 -6.14
N THR A 688 0.33 26.94 -7.20
CA THR A 688 1.62 26.33 -7.56
C THR A 688 2.79 27.26 -7.24
N GLN A 689 2.82 27.87 -6.05
CA GLN A 689 4.02 28.58 -5.60
C GLN A 689 5.18 27.61 -5.38
N GLY A 690 6.40 27.97 -5.82
CA GLY A 690 7.62 27.19 -5.50
C GLY A 690 8.54 26.83 -6.67
N ILE A 691 8.11 26.97 -7.93
CA ILE A 691 8.97 26.67 -9.10
C ILE A 691 10.27 27.47 -9.08
N GLY A 692 10.20 28.77 -8.76
CA GLY A 692 11.38 29.63 -8.67
C GLY A 692 12.37 29.17 -7.59
N ARG A 693 11.87 28.86 -6.38
CA ARG A 693 12.67 28.33 -5.27
C ARG A 693 13.31 26.99 -5.62
N ALA A 694 12.51 26.04 -6.12
CA ALA A 694 12.99 24.70 -6.48
C ALA A 694 14.07 24.77 -7.57
N THR A 695 13.88 25.64 -8.57
CA THR A 695 14.87 25.84 -9.63
C THR A 695 16.14 26.49 -9.11
N ALA A 696 16.04 27.49 -8.23
CA ALA A 696 17.20 28.11 -7.57
C ALA A 696 18.01 27.06 -6.78
N ALA A 697 17.34 26.25 -5.96
CA ALA A 697 17.97 25.16 -5.22
C ALA A 697 18.64 24.14 -6.15
N ALA A 698 18.00 23.76 -7.25
CA ALA A 698 18.55 22.84 -8.23
C ALA A 698 19.80 23.39 -8.93
N PHE A 699 19.79 24.66 -9.34
CA PHE A 699 20.97 25.31 -9.93
C PHE A 699 22.14 25.33 -8.94
N HIS A 700 21.88 25.68 -7.68
CA HIS A 700 22.90 25.68 -6.63
C HIS A 700 23.45 24.29 -6.34
N ALA A 701 22.59 23.27 -6.24
CA ALA A 701 23.01 21.88 -6.06
C ALA A 701 23.91 21.36 -7.20
N ASN A 702 23.73 21.90 -8.41
CA ASN A 702 24.57 21.60 -9.59
C ASN A 702 25.79 22.55 -9.71
N GLY A 703 26.12 23.29 -8.66
CA GLY A 703 27.35 24.11 -8.58
C GLY A 703 27.24 25.49 -9.23
N ALA A 704 26.05 25.95 -9.63
CA ALA A 704 25.88 27.31 -10.11
C ALA A 704 25.96 28.32 -8.96
N CYS A 705 26.53 29.49 -9.23
CA CYS A 705 26.44 30.64 -8.33
C CYS A 705 25.11 31.35 -8.59
N VAL A 706 24.13 31.16 -7.69
CA VAL A 706 22.74 31.60 -7.91
C VAL A 706 22.51 33.00 -7.34
N ILE A 707 21.88 33.86 -8.15
CA ILE A 707 21.30 35.13 -7.73
C ILE A 707 19.78 34.94 -7.79
N ALA A 708 19.17 34.71 -6.63
CA ALA A 708 17.72 34.55 -6.50
C ALA A 708 17.06 35.92 -6.31
N THR A 709 15.97 36.14 -7.03
CA THR A 709 15.22 37.40 -6.96
C THR A 709 13.74 37.15 -6.73
N ASP A 710 13.13 37.95 -5.87
CA ASP A 710 11.69 37.93 -5.60
C ASP A 710 11.22 39.35 -5.21
N ILE A 711 9.93 39.62 -5.34
CA ILE A 711 9.33 40.85 -4.80
C ILE A 711 9.20 40.76 -3.28
N ASN A 712 9.08 39.56 -2.73
CA ASN A 712 8.90 39.30 -1.31
C ASN A 712 10.25 39.15 -0.58
N PRO A 713 10.62 40.09 0.32
CA PRO A 713 11.88 40.03 1.05
C PRO A 713 11.93 38.90 2.09
N GLU A 714 10.79 38.42 2.58
CA GLU A 714 10.75 37.34 3.58
C GLU A 714 11.09 35.98 2.96
N LEU A 715 10.56 35.69 1.76
CA LEU A 715 10.91 34.48 1.00
C LEU A 715 12.39 34.47 0.62
N LEU A 716 12.94 35.63 0.26
CA LEU A 716 14.37 35.78 0.01
C LEU A 716 15.22 35.57 1.25
N ALA A 717 14.79 36.07 2.42
CA ALA A 717 15.48 35.84 3.68
C ALA A 717 15.47 34.36 4.08
N ALA A 718 14.34 33.68 3.91
CA ALA A 718 14.24 32.24 4.15
C ALA A 718 15.18 31.44 3.23
N LEU A 719 15.19 31.77 1.93
CA LEU A 719 16.08 31.12 0.97
C LEU A 719 17.56 31.38 1.28
N GLN A 720 17.90 32.60 1.67
CA GLN A 720 19.27 32.99 2.06
C GLN A 720 19.74 32.27 3.32
N ASN A 721 18.84 32.01 4.28
CA ASN A 721 19.14 31.26 5.49
C ASN A 721 19.38 29.78 5.18
N GLU A 722 18.61 29.21 4.26
CA GLU A 722 18.74 27.81 3.83
C GLU A 722 19.98 27.59 2.96
N PHE A 723 20.30 28.54 2.08
CA PHE A 723 21.47 28.50 1.21
C PHE A 723 22.35 29.75 1.43
N PRO A 724 23.23 29.74 2.44
CA PRO A 724 24.06 30.90 2.80
C PRO A 724 24.95 31.42 1.66
N ASP A 725 25.28 30.55 0.70
CA ASP A 725 26.14 30.86 -0.44
C ASP A 725 25.38 31.43 -1.66
N MET A 726 24.04 31.38 -1.66
CA MET A 726 23.22 32.07 -2.66
C MET A 726 23.24 33.57 -2.41
N ARG A 727 22.99 34.36 -3.46
CA ARG A 727 22.74 35.80 -3.32
C ARG A 727 21.25 36.07 -3.50
N CYS A 728 20.63 36.74 -2.54
CA CYS A 728 19.23 37.12 -2.63
C CYS A 728 19.06 38.63 -2.83
N GLU A 729 18.28 39.03 -3.84
CA GLU A 729 18.04 40.44 -4.18
C GLU A 729 16.55 40.69 -4.40
N GLN A 730 16.01 41.71 -3.73
CA GLN A 730 14.62 42.10 -3.98
C GLN A 730 14.53 42.75 -5.36
N MET A 731 13.61 42.27 -6.19
CA MET A 731 13.40 42.78 -7.54
C MET A 731 11.95 42.58 -7.98
N ASP A 732 11.25 43.69 -8.25
CA ASP A 732 10.02 43.63 -9.02
C ASP A 732 10.36 43.57 -10.52
N VAL A 733 10.09 42.43 -11.15
CA VAL A 733 10.35 42.20 -12.58
C VAL A 733 9.44 43.02 -13.52
N THR A 734 8.43 43.70 -12.99
CA THR A 734 7.63 44.69 -13.73
C THR A 734 8.26 46.09 -13.68
N SER A 735 9.14 46.36 -12.71
CA SER A 735 9.86 47.63 -12.54
C SER A 735 11.18 47.64 -13.30
N SER A 736 11.27 48.47 -14.34
CA SER A 736 12.54 48.66 -15.07
C SER A 736 13.65 49.29 -14.21
N VAL A 737 13.27 50.01 -13.15
CA VAL A 737 14.21 50.62 -12.19
C VAL A 737 14.86 49.53 -11.35
N ASP A 738 14.07 48.61 -10.81
CA ASP A 738 14.54 47.50 -9.97
C ASP A 738 15.44 46.56 -10.77
N ILE A 739 15.01 46.20 -11.98
CA ILE A 739 15.79 45.37 -12.92
C ILE A 739 17.14 46.02 -13.21
N SER A 740 17.16 47.34 -13.47
CA SER A 740 18.42 48.07 -13.71
C SER A 740 19.32 48.11 -12.48
N ALA A 741 18.75 48.20 -11.28
CA ALA A 741 19.50 48.21 -10.02
C ALA A 741 20.19 46.87 -9.78
N VAL A 742 19.48 45.74 -9.97
CA VAL A 742 20.06 44.40 -9.85
C VAL A 742 21.08 44.14 -10.97
N ALA A 743 20.77 44.50 -12.21
CA ALA A 743 21.69 44.32 -13.34
C ALA A 743 22.98 45.13 -13.20
N SER A 744 22.93 46.29 -12.55
CA SER A 744 24.14 47.09 -12.27
C SER A 744 25.07 46.40 -11.27
N LYS A 745 24.51 45.64 -10.32
CA LYS A 745 25.29 44.81 -9.38
C LYS A 745 25.84 43.56 -10.05
N TYR A 746 25.04 42.95 -10.93
CA TYR A 746 25.35 41.69 -11.59
C TYR A 746 25.24 41.82 -13.11
N PRO A 747 26.14 42.60 -13.76
CA PRO A 747 26.08 42.82 -15.21
C PRO A 747 26.43 41.56 -16.00
N ASP A 748 27.11 40.62 -15.34
CA ASP A 748 27.83 39.52 -15.96
C ASP A 748 27.29 38.15 -15.54
N ILE A 749 26.06 37.83 -15.94
CA ILE A 749 25.46 36.50 -15.72
C ILE A 749 25.65 35.57 -16.92
N ASP A 750 25.77 34.27 -16.65
CA ASP A 750 25.87 33.22 -17.68
C ASP A 750 24.50 32.61 -18.03
N ILE A 751 23.54 32.62 -17.09
CA ILE A 751 22.19 32.08 -17.26
C ILE A 751 21.18 33.10 -16.72
N LEU A 752 20.18 33.45 -17.53
CA LEU A 752 18.99 34.20 -17.13
C LEU A 752 17.78 33.28 -17.14
N PHE A 753 17.21 33.01 -15.97
CA PHE A 753 16.00 32.19 -15.82
C PHE A 753 14.79 33.07 -15.49
N ASN A 754 13.87 33.22 -16.43
CA ASN A 754 12.65 33.99 -16.27
C ASN A 754 11.48 33.07 -15.89
N CYS A 755 11.13 33.04 -14.60
CA CYS A 755 10.08 32.16 -14.07
C CYS A 755 8.90 32.87 -13.41
N ALA A 756 8.99 34.18 -13.17
CA ALA A 756 7.89 34.95 -12.61
C ALA A 756 6.65 34.81 -13.51
N GLY A 757 5.51 34.54 -12.89
CA GLY A 757 4.26 34.45 -13.62
C GLY A 757 3.06 34.28 -12.72
N PHE A 758 1.90 34.64 -13.26
CA PHE A 758 0.60 34.55 -12.63
C PHE A 758 -0.34 33.74 -13.52
N VAL A 759 -1.08 32.82 -12.90
CA VAL A 759 -2.11 32.01 -13.56
C VAL A 759 -3.43 32.74 -13.42
N ASP A 760 -3.83 33.47 -14.45
CA ASP A 760 -5.12 34.14 -14.50
C ASP A 760 -6.24 33.17 -14.93
N HIS A 761 -7.40 33.29 -14.30
CA HIS A 761 -8.55 32.38 -14.45
C HIS A 761 -9.70 33.09 -15.15
N GLY A 762 -10.41 32.36 -16.03
CA GLY A 762 -11.61 32.81 -16.70
C GLY A 762 -11.59 32.61 -18.22
N SER A 763 -12.79 32.60 -18.80
CA SER A 763 -13.01 32.63 -20.24
C SER A 763 -12.90 34.06 -20.78
N LEU A 764 -12.88 34.21 -22.12
CA LEU A 764 -12.89 35.53 -22.77
C LEU A 764 -14.05 36.45 -22.30
N LEU A 765 -15.18 35.85 -21.87
CA LEU A 765 -16.37 36.61 -21.45
C LEU A 765 -16.29 37.11 -20.01
N GLU A 766 -15.44 36.51 -19.18
CA GLU A 766 -15.35 36.77 -17.74
C GLU A 766 -14.12 37.61 -17.38
N THR A 767 -13.14 37.66 -18.28
CA THR A 767 -11.87 38.35 -18.03
C THR A 767 -11.93 39.84 -18.39
N GLU A 768 -11.40 40.67 -17.50
CA GLU A 768 -11.31 42.13 -17.69
C GLU A 768 -10.01 42.57 -18.38
N GLU A 769 -10.05 43.73 -19.07
CA GLU A 769 -8.89 44.27 -19.80
C GLU A 769 -7.69 44.59 -18.88
N ASP A 770 -7.97 45.00 -17.64
CA ASP A 770 -6.93 45.25 -16.63
C ASP A 770 -6.21 43.96 -16.22
N ALA A 771 -6.93 42.84 -16.09
CA ALA A 771 -6.35 41.53 -15.78
C ALA A 771 -5.49 41.01 -16.94
N LEU A 772 -5.93 41.26 -18.18
CA LEU A 772 -5.15 40.98 -19.39
C LEU A 772 -3.85 41.78 -19.40
N SER A 773 -3.94 43.09 -19.17
CA SER A 773 -2.80 44.00 -19.15
C SER A 773 -1.78 43.62 -18.07
N ARG A 774 -2.25 43.36 -16.84
CA ARG A 774 -1.41 42.90 -15.72
C ARG A 774 -0.72 41.57 -16.03
N SER A 775 -1.45 40.61 -16.58
CA SER A 775 -0.90 39.29 -16.91
C SER A 775 0.12 39.38 -18.04
N PHE A 776 -0.11 40.22 -19.06
CA PHE A 776 0.90 40.48 -20.09
C PHE A 776 2.14 41.17 -19.51
N ASP A 777 1.94 42.16 -18.64
CA ASP A 777 3.04 42.89 -18.02
C ASP A 777 3.96 41.98 -17.21
N LEU A 778 3.37 41.10 -16.40
CA LEU A 778 4.10 40.15 -15.56
C LEU A 778 4.59 38.90 -16.31
N ASN A 779 3.77 38.24 -17.12
CA ASN A 779 4.14 36.95 -17.73
C ASN A 779 5.02 37.11 -18.98
N VAL A 780 4.96 38.28 -19.66
CA VAL A 780 5.59 38.48 -20.97
C VAL A 780 6.53 39.69 -20.96
N ILE A 781 6.05 40.87 -20.60
CA ILE A 781 6.84 42.11 -20.71
C ILE A 781 7.99 42.12 -19.70
N SER A 782 7.80 41.55 -18.51
CA SER A 782 8.88 41.33 -17.52
C SER A 782 10.09 40.63 -18.14
N MET A 783 9.86 39.54 -18.90
CA MET A 783 10.91 38.77 -19.56
C MET A 783 11.60 39.60 -20.64
N TYR A 784 10.84 40.39 -21.41
CA TYR A 784 11.43 41.35 -22.34
C TYR A 784 12.35 42.36 -21.63
N ARG A 785 11.92 42.91 -20.49
CA ARG A 785 12.70 43.88 -19.70
C ARG A 785 14.00 43.27 -19.18
N THR A 786 13.93 42.07 -18.58
CA THR A 786 15.12 41.38 -18.08
C THR A 786 16.06 41.01 -19.23
N ILE A 787 15.56 40.39 -20.31
CA ILE A 787 16.40 40.01 -21.45
C ILE A 787 17.10 41.23 -22.05
N LYS A 788 16.38 42.34 -22.26
CA LYS A 788 16.96 43.58 -22.79
C LYS A 788 18.13 44.10 -21.94
N GLN A 789 18.09 43.86 -20.64
CA GLN A 789 19.11 44.33 -19.71
C GLN A 789 20.38 43.46 -19.73
N TRP A 790 20.25 42.12 -19.79
CA TRP A 790 21.41 41.20 -19.70
C TRP A 790 21.93 40.69 -21.04
N LEU A 791 21.11 40.67 -22.10
CA LEU A 791 21.50 40.18 -23.43
C LEU A 791 22.74 40.87 -24.02
N PRO A 792 22.92 42.21 -23.92
CA PRO A 792 24.10 42.88 -24.50
C PRO A 792 25.44 42.33 -23.99
N ASN A 793 25.52 41.98 -22.70
CA ASN A 793 26.74 41.44 -22.10
C ASN A 793 26.93 39.94 -22.42
N MET A 794 25.84 39.18 -22.59
CA MET A 794 25.94 37.81 -23.11
C MET A 794 26.48 37.80 -24.55
N LEU A 795 25.98 38.70 -25.39
CA LEU A 795 26.44 38.87 -26.77
C LEU A 795 27.91 39.31 -26.85
N SER A 796 28.33 40.27 -26.01
CA SER A 796 29.72 40.74 -26.00
C SER A 796 30.72 39.65 -25.56
N LYS A 797 30.29 38.72 -24.70
CA LYS A 797 31.07 37.54 -24.29
C LYS A 797 31.03 36.39 -25.30
N GLY A 798 30.06 36.40 -26.22
CA GLY A 798 29.79 35.28 -27.11
C GLY A 798 29.31 34.02 -26.37
N ARG A 799 28.75 34.16 -25.16
CA ARG A 799 28.16 33.05 -24.38
C ARG A 799 27.06 33.56 -23.45
N GLY A 800 26.03 32.75 -23.27
CA GLY A 800 24.94 32.97 -22.32
C GLY A 800 23.74 32.09 -22.64
N SER A 801 22.90 31.81 -21.63
CA SER A 801 21.66 31.06 -21.80
C SER A 801 20.49 31.84 -21.23
N ILE A 802 19.39 31.91 -21.98
CA ILE A 802 18.13 32.53 -21.54
C ILE A 802 17.06 31.46 -21.54
N VAL A 803 16.46 31.23 -20.39
CA VAL A 803 15.42 30.22 -20.19
C VAL A 803 14.14 30.92 -19.74
N ASN A 804 13.10 30.85 -20.56
CA ASN A 804 11.80 31.47 -20.30
C ASN A 804 10.76 30.41 -19.96
N MET A 805 10.09 30.53 -18.80
CA MET A 805 9.06 29.58 -18.39
C MET A 805 7.72 29.82 -19.08
N SER A 806 7.39 28.93 -20.03
CA SER A 806 6.05 28.84 -20.63
C SER A 806 5.18 27.77 -19.92
N SER A 807 4.11 27.30 -20.56
CA SER A 807 3.21 26.25 -20.04
C SER A 807 2.64 25.39 -21.17
N VAL A 808 2.38 24.11 -20.91
CA VAL A 808 1.62 23.23 -21.82
C VAL A 808 0.18 23.74 -22.05
N ALA A 809 -0.37 24.46 -21.07
CA ALA A 809 -1.62 25.20 -21.18
C ALA A 809 -1.42 26.49 -22.00
N SER A 810 -1.02 26.34 -23.26
CA SER A 810 -0.79 27.44 -24.21
C SER A 810 -0.94 26.98 -25.67
N SER A 811 0.11 27.06 -26.50
CA SER A 811 0.10 26.63 -27.90
C SER A 811 0.02 25.12 -28.11
N VAL A 812 0.20 24.34 -27.04
CA VAL A 812 0.15 22.86 -27.07
C VAL A 812 -1.25 22.34 -26.72
N SER A 813 -1.89 22.92 -25.70
CA SER A 813 -3.24 22.57 -25.28
C SER A 813 -4.02 23.80 -24.82
N GLY A 814 -5.23 23.96 -25.37
CA GLY A 814 -6.19 24.94 -24.89
C GLY A 814 -6.89 24.43 -23.64
N VAL A 815 -6.59 25.03 -22.49
CA VAL A 815 -7.20 24.66 -21.20
C VAL A 815 -8.39 25.58 -20.90
N PRO A 816 -9.58 25.04 -20.59
CA PRO A 816 -10.74 25.84 -20.16
C PRO A 816 -10.41 26.76 -18.99
N ASP A 817 -11.08 27.92 -18.92
CA ASP A 817 -10.90 28.95 -17.88
C ASP A 817 -9.46 29.44 -17.68
N ARG A 818 -8.65 29.38 -18.74
CA ARG A 818 -7.28 29.91 -18.76
C ARG A 818 -7.06 30.80 -19.98
N PHE A 819 -8.05 31.60 -20.37
CA PHE A 819 -7.97 32.41 -21.58
C PHE A 819 -6.76 33.36 -21.55
N ILE A 820 -6.65 34.23 -20.54
CA ILE A 820 -5.53 35.17 -20.40
C ILE A 820 -4.22 34.41 -20.19
N TYR A 821 -4.19 33.46 -19.24
CA TYR A 821 -2.98 32.70 -18.93
C TYR A 821 -2.42 31.98 -20.16
N GLY A 822 -3.24 31.20 -20.85
CA GLY A 822 -2.83 30.47 -22.05
C GLY A 822 -2.38 31.39 -23.18
N THR A 823 -3.05 32.53 -23.36
CA THR A 823 -2.65 33.57 -24.31
C THR A 823 -1.27 34.13 -23.98
N THR A 824 -1.02 34.52 -22.72
CA THR A 824 0.29 35.06 -22.30
C THR A 824 1.40 34.02 -22.40
N LYS A 825 1.17 32.75 -22.03
CA LYS A 825 2.16 31.69 -22.14
C LYS A 825 2.49 31.33 -23.59
N ALA A 826 1.52 31.42 -24.51
CA ALA A 826 1.79 31.33 -25.94
C ALA A 826 2.64 32.51 -26.44
N ALA A 827 2.40 33.72 -25.92
CA ALA A 827 3.21 34.90 -26.25
C ALA A 827 4.67 34.76 -25.78
N VAL A 828 4.94 34.10 -24.64
CA VAL A 828 6.30 33.78 -24.18
C VAL A 828 7.06 32.92 -25.20
N ILE A 829 6.39 31.95 -25.82
CA ILE A 829 6.99 31.12 -26.87
C ILE A 829 7.34 31.99 -28.08
N GLY A 830 6.42 32.86 -28.52
CA GLY A 830 6.66 33.81 -29.60
C GLY A 830 7.84 34.75 -29.32
N LEU A 831 7.86 35.36 -28.13
CA LEU A 831 8.97 36.21 -27.66
C LEU A 831 10.31 35.48 -27.74
N THR A 832 10.37 34.26 -27.21
CA THR A 832 11.59 33.44 -27.17
C THR A 832 12.07 33.11 -28.58
N ARG A 833 11.16 32.74 -29.49
CA ARG A 833 11.49 32.42 -30.89
C ARG A 833 12.01 33.63 -31.66
N SER A 834 11.40 34.80 -31.46
CA SER A 834 11.85 36.03 -32.12
C SER A 834 13.28 36.42 -31.69
N ILE A 835 13.58 36.34 -30.39
CA ILE A 835 14.92 36.64 -29.87
C ILE A 835 15.92 35.60 -30.38
N ALA A 836 15.56 34.32 -30.39
CA ALA A 836 16.42 33.28 -30.92
C ALA A 836 16.76 33.52 -32.41
N ALA A 837 15.77 33.87 -33.23
CA ALA A 837 15.97 34.15 -34.64
C ALA A 837 16.92 35.34 -34.90
N ASP A 838 16.90 36.36 -34.05
CA ASP A 838 17.74 37.55 -34.20
C ASP A 838 19.20 37.32 -33.75
N PHE A 839 19.43 36.42 -32.79
CA PHE A 839 20.72 36.38 -32.06
C PHE A 839 21.42 35.01 -31.99
N VAL A 840 20.73 33.89 -32.28
CA VAL A 840 21.32 32.54 -32.23
C VAL A 840 22.10 32.23 -33.51
N GLN A 841 23.30 31.68 -33.36
CA GLN A 841 24.19 31.33 -34.48
C GLN A 841 24.10 29.84 -34.86
N HIS A 842 24.45 29.51 -36.11
CA HIS A 842 24.46 28.14 -36.64
C HIS A 842 25.25 27.14 -35.77
N ALA A 843 26.34 27.58 -35.13
CA ALA A 843 27.16 26.73 -34.27
C ALA A 843 26.44 26.33 -32.97
N GLU A 844 25.57 27.18 -32.45
CA GLU A 844 24.79 26.93 -31.23
C GLU A 844 23.64 25.93 -31.52
N ILE A 845 23.04 26.04 -32.71
CA ILE A 845 22.05 25.06 -33.20
C ILE A 845 22.71 23.68 -33.37
N ALA A 846 23.91 23.63 -33.92
CA ALA A 846 24.67 22.38 -34.07
C ALA A 846 25.03 21.76 -32.71
N ALA A 847 25.46 22.58 -31.74
CA ALA A 847 25.77 22.10 -30.38
C ALA A 847 24.53 21.54 -29.67
N LEU A 848 23.37 22.21 -29.79
CA LEU A 848 22.11 21.74 -29.23
C LEU A 848 21.63 20.44 -29.89
N ALA A 849 21.74 20.33 -31.22
CA ALA A 849 21.40 19.10 -31.94
C ALA A 849 22.30 17.92 -31.52
N VAL A 850 23.59 18.18 -31.26
CA VAL A 850 24.53 17.17 -30.74
C VAL A 850 24.19 16.79 -29.29
N TYR A 851 23.82 17.75 -28.44
CA TYR A 851 23.35 17.47 -27.08
C TYR A 851 22.07 16.65 -27.07
N LEU A 852 21.05 17.02 -27.87
CA LEU A 852 19.81 16.26 -27.99
C LEU A 852 20.01 14.85 -28.55
N ALA A 853 21.13 14.60 -29.22
CA ALA A 853 21.53 13.29 -29.71
C ALA A 853 22.48 12.53 -28.76
N SER A 854 22.83 13.10 -27.60
CA SER A 854 23.71 12.46 -26.61
C SER A 854 22.91 11.77 -25.50
N ASP A 855 23.55 10.82 -24.81
CA ASP A 855 22.97 10.15 -23.64
C ASP A 855 22.64 11.15 -22.52
N GLU A 856 23.28 12.31 -22.48
CA GLU A 856 23.05 13.37 -21.47
C GLU A 856 21.66 14.02 -21.64
N ALA A 857 21.05 13.95 -22.82
CA ALA A 857 19.69 14.41 -23.06
C ALA A 857 18.61 13.48 -22.50
N SER A 858 18.96 12.30 -21.94
CA SER A 858 18.01 11.37 -21.32
C SER A 858 17.20 11.99 -20.17
N PHE A 859 17.70 13.07 -19.57
CA PHE A 859 17.02 13.84 -18.51
C PHE A 859 16.10 14.95 -19.04
N THR A 860 16.00 15.12 -20.35
CA THR A 860 15.17 16.16 -20.96
C THR A 860 13.83 15.58 -21.38
N THR A 861 12.84 15.63 -20.48
CA THR A 861 11.47 15.14 -20.74
C THR A 861 10.46 16.31 -20.78
N GLY A 862 9.36 16.16 -21.52
CA GLY A 862 8.26 17.14 -21.54
C GLY A 862 8.56 18.52 -22.16
N THR A 863 9.73 18.71 -22.78
CA THR A 863 10.17 20.01 -23.32
C THR A 863 10.15 20.03 -24.85
N THR A 864 9.54 21.07 -25.43
CA THR A 864 9.59 21.30 -26.90
C THR A 864 10.85 22.10 -27.25
N HIS A 865 11.81 21.48 -27.92
CA HIS A 865 12.97 22.17 -28.49
C HIS A 865 12.65 22.62 -29.92
N VAL A 866 12.32 23.90 -30.10
CA VAL A 866 12.10 24.46 -31.44
C VAL A 866 13.44 24.77 -32.09
N ILE A 867 13.76 24.05 -33.16
CA ILE A 867 14.95 24.28 -33.98
C ILE A 867 14.49 25.03 -35.24
N ASP A 868 14.87 26.31 -35.34
CA ASP A 868 14.77 27.07 -36.59
C ASP A 868 16.19 27.40 -37.06
N GLY A 869 16.66 26.66 -38.06
CA GLY A 869 17.95 26.89 -38.72
C GLY A 869 17.85 28.06 -39.69
N GLY A 870 17.44 29.23 -39.17
CA GLY A 870 16.99 30.40 -39.91
C GLY A 870 17.64 30.53 -41.29
N TRP A 871 16.80 30.62 -42.32
CA TRP A 871 17.24 31.01 -43.66
C TRP A 871 18.04 32.32 -43.56
N SER A 872 19.35 32.23 -43.80
CA SER A 872 20.18 33.38 -44.09
C SER A 872 20.58 33.31 -45.56
N ASN A 873 20.44 34.44 -46.27
CA ASN A 873 21.14 34.68 -47.53
C ASN A 873 22.63 34.89 -47.26
#